data_AF-A0A1H3GTV9-F1
#
_entry.id   AF-A0A1H3GTV9-F1
#
_cell.length_a   1.000
_cell.length_b   1.000
_cell.length_c   1.000
_cell.angle_alpha   90.00
_cell.angle_beta   90.00
_cell.angle_gamma   90.00
#
_symmetry.space_group_name_H-M   'P 1'
#
loop_
_entity.id
_entity.type
_entity.pdbx_description
1 polymer ?
#
loop_
_entity_poly.entity_id
_entity_poly.type
_entity_poly.pdbx_seq_one_letter_code
_entity_poly.pdbx_strand_id
1 'polypeptide(L)'
;MKPRTVCKKSLAVILAGLMMMGNIGSAGAESSSNSDPSNQQVETAYKSPVRVSLFKYKTKPDKTAQPSALREEATEKEESTQKAENETEKNESVTEKKADNNNTSDQSLNENKSAQEEGTDTEQPAPKSSDSEQPTRGEADNGSVNEETNGTGTEYQTINEYNYYTRGDKKALQFIGGGATVLDETGFNKCINGTAYQGIFADNLVNGALVESPGVHTLPLFSTTNYNSDKTYYYTDEDPYVTGYYNIDTTKLYIKSSDGEYSYDSDKNEAIFDPETGEIAAGGTPTEAGSFFPFENKTGEKFHFGVMTDFNFVVPESEKNNTSDDKYIFEFSADDDLCAYIDGTKVVDVGGIHDAVTAKLNVITGVVEYYNKDGGTAAIIKVNENSNQNVQQEQSSTTGYADGNAHRMQVFYLERGAGKGTLRMKFRPAENTEDISAVKTAKLLSEKDRTYQINIGVAAKPIEHSEKRNSNIVLVLDTSNSMLYRNVMALSGTRKEVFEKLDTLDKSRTYSSEKLNGIGNCCPDTLDSALSKTDKKTLESLLGISYVKNDSKCYGRVKENTTLLRYEGGAWYRYYFNITRGLFGVITNVKLDRRKVKEDDCPTELYTTGMETMKQATKELVDNIDGESNLGIVLFDTKAKALQNIVNVSANRESIKNKVDDITRVGSGATYPSYGLTEAENQFNSGQDILNDKDNHLIFFSDGAAQDYNSTVTVANRMKTNGVTIWGIDAVSEVGGIVRSISSEGKVINVNGIENLSEAFTTALISIEKQKGEIVDYIDDRFELVKSDNTLYKVGDEIVSGNIKGIVVGTGGVVKGIRWSNQELEDLDADGKTKWNVSFKLKAKDSYLGGYSIPTNGSSSCVIVGNSIKQLDMPTVDVPLKAGKFADKDETYLLGTKLKNVWKTVRSLTDQGESKLSDFAVDNDVLAKLTSQINESNTTSTITELYNYGSADDADGVIEYTLETNGTNTCEDHRLDKEGKHVETYKLTTVYKPYSGEERRNKLLDIYSSRLGNYVNFLAPGQTVDASGTYSVNVVPASLEISKVISKADYEKAKKYGDATFTFKILYTPLSDDDESRLNDKTVELYKTVRFTDKENYTLKETEDGEGYIISTSIKNLTKGYYVVSELSTMGYKLDDVKSTGSFAKTNENNKTVEISFKDNNKPLDGNYEDLCRSYSATAKFINSMNHSEKPTDTDAVKNTFDLGGSASSTEIVDNDGENEYRVYLIDIINKANEKVEN
;
A
#
# COMPACT_ATOMS: atom_id res chain seq x y z
N MET A 1 45.38 40.29 28.59
CA MET A 1 46.38 40.17 29.67
C MET A 1 46.72 38.69 29.87
N LYS A 2 47.92 38.38 30.37
CA LYS A 2 48.40 37.04 30.81
C LYS A 2 47.98 36.79 32.29
N PRO A 3 48.19 35.59 32.91
CA PRO A 3 47.70 34.24 32.55
C PRO A 3 47.29 33.44 33.85
N ARG A 4 47.41 32.09 33.85
CA ARG A 4 47.34 31.12 34.99
C ARG A 4 45.92 30.67 35.40
N THR A 5 45.66 29.45 35.92
CA THR A 5 46.53 28.28 36.21
C THR A 5 45.76 26.94 36.12
N VAL A 6 46.40 25.98 35.47
CA VAL A 6 46.52 24.54 35.79
C VAL A 6 46.01 24.08 37.16
N CYS A 7 45.24 22.96 37.18
CA CYS A 7 45.51 21.84 38.09
C CYS A 7 45.13 20.48 37.46
N LYS A 8 45.96 19.45 37.69
CA LYS A 8 45.77 18.05 37.25
C LYS A 8 45.45 17.16 38.46
N LYS A 9 44.68 16.08 38.25
CA LYS A 9 44.89 14.68 38.71
C LYS A 9 43.61 13.86 38.44
N SER A 10 43.65 12.81 37.61
CA SER A 10 44.05 11.42 37.95
C SER A 10 43.02 10.75 38.88
N LEU A 11 42.07 9.94 38.40
CA LEU A 11 42.18 8.57 37.84
C LEU A 11 42.47 7.50 38.93
N ALA A 12 41.48 6.64 39.24
CA ALA A 12 41.51 5.17 39.13
C ALA A 12 40.60 4.40 40.14
N VAL A 13 40.12 3.21 39.71
CA VAL A 13 39.58 2.06 40.51
C VAL A 13 38.20 2.25 41.19
N ILE A 14 37.22 1.33 41.24
CA ILE A 14 36.67 0.18 40.47
C ILE A 14 35.75 -0.59 41.46
N LEU A 15 34.59 -1.08 40.98
CA LEU A 15 33.65 -2.06 41.59
C LEU A 15 32.97 -1.75 42.95
N ALA A 16 31.63 -1.60 42.92
CA ALA A 16 30.61 -2.49 43.53
C ALA A 16 29.32 -1.75 43.96
N GLY A 17 28.14 -2.37 43.75
CA GLY A 17 26.90 -1.99 44.46
C GLY A 17 25.68 -1.66 43.60
N LEU A 18 24.79 -2.64 43.42
CA LEU A 18 23.46 -2.54 42.79
C LEU A 18 22.40 -1.91 43.74
N MET A 19 21.33 -1.34 43.17
CA MET A 19 20.07 -0.83 43.82
C MET A 19 20.25 0.44 44.68
N MET A 20 19.43 1.51 44.59
CA MET A 20 17.96 1.60 44.52
C MET A 20 17.46 2.91 43.87
N MET A 21 16.15 2.97 43.60
CA MET A 21 15.41 4.05 42.96
C MET A 21 15.38 5.38 43.75
N GLY A 22 15.20 6.49 43.03
CA GLY A 22 14.94 7.82 43.61
C GLY A 22 14.54 8.86 42.56
N ASN A 23 13.25 8.94 42.24
CA ASN A 23 12.65 10.01 41.42
C ASN A 23 12.96 11.41 41.96
N ILE A 24 13.03 12.41 41.08
CA ILE A 24 12.45 13.77 41.22
C ILE A 24 12.78 14.58 39.94
N GLY A 25 11.80 15.34 39.41
CA GLY A 25 12.11 16.52 38.58
C GLY A 25 11.42 16.68 37.22
N SER A 26 10.11 16.44 37.10
CA SER A 26 9.31 16.98 35.99
C SER A 26 8.34 18.06 36.47
N ALA A 27 8.34 19.21 35.78
CA ALA A 27 7.35 20.28 35.87
C ALA A 27 7.47 21.12 34.58
N GLY A 28 6.41 21.57 33.93
CA GLY A 28 4.99 21.31 34.14
C GLY A 28 4.17 22.26 33.25
N ALA A 29 3.03 21.79 32.72
CA ALA A 29 2.05 22.63 32.04
C ALA A 29 0.68 21.96 32.16
N GLU A 30 -0.28 22.65 32.76
CA GLU A 30 -1.65 22.17 32.98
C GLU A 30 -2.54 22.47 31.75
N SER A 31 -3.44 21.55 31.42
CA SER A 31 -4.72 21.89 30.82
C SER A 31 -5.81 20.96 31.34
N SER A 32 -6.98 21.53 31.65
CA SER A 32 -8.03 20.97 32.51
C SER A 32 -8.71 19.70 32.01
N SER A 33 -9.00 18.80 32.94
CA SER A 33 -9.86 17.62 32.81
C SER A 33 -11.35 17.96 32.73
N ASN A 34 -12.12 17.12 32.04
CA ASN A 34 -13.50 16.80 32.40
C ASN A 34 -13.76 15.30 32.12
N SER A 35 -14.08 14.53 33.16
CA SER A 35 -14.52 13.12 33.11
C SER A 35 -16.00 13.03 32.67
N ASP A 36 -16.58 11.90 32.24
CA ASP A 36 -16.55 10.52 32.79
C ASP A 36 -17.21 9.54 31.75
N PRO A 37 -17.46 8.23 32.01
CA PRO A 37 -16.54 7.13 31.75
C PRO A 37 -17.08 6.02 30.81
N SER A 38 -16.19 5.22 30.19
CA SER A 38 -16.31 3.74 30.10
C SER A 38 -15.28 3.07 29.16
N ASN A 39 -14.04 2.88 29.61
CA ASN A 39 -13.32 1.61 29.39
C ASN A 39 -12.08 1.57 30.29
N GLN A 40 -11.89 0.50 31.06
CA GLN A 40 -10.64 0.30 31.81
C GLN A 40 -9.60 -0.29 30.86
N GLN A 41 -8.89 0.57 30.12
CA GLN A 41 -7.72 0.13 29.37
C GLN A 41 -6.60 -0.25 30.35
N VAL A 42 -6.18 -1.51 30.29
CA VAL A 42 -4.96 -1.98 30.95
C VAL A 42 -3.79 -1.52 30.10
N GLU A 43 -3.10 -0.45 30.51
CA GLU A 43 -1.91 0.07 29.82
C GLU A 43 -0.69 -0.86 30.01
N THR A 44 -0.71 -2.03 29.38
CA THR A 44 0.45 -2.90 29.21
C THR A 44 1.04 -2.68 27.81
N ALA A 45 2.19 -2.00 27.75
CA ALA A 45 2.91 -1.80 26.50
C ALA A 45 3.45 -3.12 25.94
N TYR A 46 3.14 -3.39 24.68
CA TYR A 46 3.47 -4.63 23.98
C TYR A 46 4.97 -4.86 23.84
N LYS A 47 5.45 -6.06 24.19
CA LYS A 47 6.89 -6.38 24.20
C LYS A 47 7.33 -7.44 23.18
N SER A 48 6.39 -8.11 22.53
CA SER A 48 6.71 -9.13 21.51
C SER A 48 6.84 -8.46 20.12
N PRO A 49 7.78 -8.91 19.26
CA PRO A 49 7.80 -8.51 17.84
C PRO A 49 6.68 -9.18 17.02
N VAL A 50 5.96 -10.12 17.62
CA VAL A 50 4.82 -10.86 17.05
C VAL A 50 3.56 -10.39 17.75
N ARG A 51 2.59 -9.83 17.02
CA ARG A 51 1.27 -9.47 17.57
C ARG A 51 0.28 -10.60 17.31
N VAL A 52 -0.66 -10.79 18.24
CA VAL A 52 -1.78 -11.72 18.07
C VAL A 52 -3.08 -11.06 18.51
N SER A 53 -4.16 -11.40 17.82
CA SER A 53 -5.53 -11.05 18.15
C SER A 53 -6.40 -12.32 18.16
N LEU A 54 -7.33 -12.40 19.10
CA LEU A 54 -8.27 -13.52 19.25
C LEU A 54 -9.71 -13.04 19.07
N PHE A 55 -10.55 -13.89 18.49
CA PHE A 55 -11.93 -13.58 18.15
C PHE A 55 -12.83 -14.66 18.70
N LYS A 56 -13.69 -14.32 19.65
CA LYS A 56 -14.61 -15.26 20.31
C LYS A 56 -16.00 -15.10 19.71
N TYR A 57 -16.50 -16.13 19.04
CA TYR A 57 -17.86 -16.14 18.51
C TYR A 57 -18.86 -16.45 19.63
N LYS A 58 -19.97 -15.69 19.68
CA LYS A 58 -21.02 -15.80 20.69
C LYS A 58 -22.00 -16.91 20.30
N THR A 59 -22.13 -17.95 21.13
CA THR A 59 -22.99 -19.13 20.87
C THR A 59 -24.50 -18.85 21.00
N LYS A 60 -24.86 -17.64 21.44
CA LYS A 60 -26.20 -17.04 21.40
C LYS A 60 -26.04 -15.53 21.50
N PRO A 61 -26.84 -14.71 20.79
CA PRO A 61 -26.97 -13.30 21.13
C PRO A 61 -27.56 -13.19 22.55
N ASP A 62 -26.98 -12.32 23.37
CA ASP A 62 -27.52 -12.07 24.70
C ASP A 62 -28.90 -11.40 24.56
N LYS A 63 -29.88 -11.86 25.35
CA LYS A 63 -31.29 -11.44 25.22
C LYS A 63 -31.55 -10.01 25.70
N THR A 64 -30.50 -9.33 26.14
CA THR A 64 -30.49 -7.97 26.70
C THR A 64 -30.20 -6.89 25.65
N ALA A 65 -29.60 -7.25 24.52
CA ALA A 65 -29.20 -6.32 23.46
C ALA A 65 -30.22 -6.26 22.29
N GLN A 66 -31.38 -5.67 22.55
CA GLN A 66 -32.23 -5.11 21.49
C GLN A 66 -31.98 -3.59 21.43
N PRO A 67 -31.46 -3.03 20.31
CA PRO A 67 -31.45 -1.60 20.09
C PRO A 67 -32.88 -1.09 19.97
N SER A 68 -33.39 -0.46 21.04
CA SER A 68 -34.71 0.15 21.08
C SER A 68 -34.66 1.54 20.44
N ALA A 69 -34.63 1.61 19.11
CA ALA A 69 -34.77 2.85 18.36
C ALA A 69 -35.51 2.63 17.02
N LEU A 70 -36.49 3.49 16.75
CA LEU A 70 -37.36 3.57 15.56
C LEU A 70 -38.65 2.73 15.56
N ARG A 71 -39.52 3.03 16.53
CA ARG A 71 -40.92 3.33 16.20
C ARG A 71 -41.32 4.62 16.92
N GLU A 72 -41.91 5.54 16.17
CA GLU A 72 -42.28 6.87 16.64
C GLU A 72 -43.45 6.86 17.65
N GLU A 73 -43.49 7.93 18.45
CA GLU A 73 -44.60 8.47 19.24
C GLU A 73 -45.17 7.67 20.45
N ALA A 74 -44.95 8.26 21.64
CA ALA A 74 -45.93 8.59 22.70
C ALA A 74 -47.08 7.58 23.04
N THR A 75 -47.46 7.27 24.28
CA THR A 75 -47.28 7.95 25.59
C THR A 75 -47.78 7.03 26.73
N GLU A 76 -47.45 7.35 28.00
CA GLU A 76 -48.02 6.78 29.26
C GLU A 76 -47.68 5.29 29.56
N LYS A 77 -47.50 4.83 30.81
CA LYS A 77 -47.88 5.39 32.12
C LYS A 77 -46.96 4.88 33.24
N GLU A 78 -46.78 5.67 34.30
CA GLU A 78 -46.00 5.29 35.49
C GLU A 78 -46.69 4.20 36.35
N GLU A 79 -45.91 3.32 36.98
CA GLU A 79 -46.36 2.62 38.19
C GLU A 79 -45.92 3.35 39.46
N SER A 80 -46.86 3.50 40.39
CA SER A 80 -46.73 4.32 41.59
C SER A 80 -45.78 3.75 42.64
N THR A 81 -44.96 4.59 43.25
CA THR A 81 -44.57 4.41 44.66
C THR A 81 -45.10 5.58 45.49
N GLN A 82 -45.83 5.28 46.58
CA GLN A 82 -46.45 6.29 47.43
C GLN A 82 -45.43 7.03 48.32
N LYS A 83 -45.43 8.37 48.32
CA LYS A 83 -45.92 9.21 49.45
C LYS A 83 -45.58 10.70 49.32
N ALA A 84 -46.60 11.55 49.57
CA ALA A 84 -46.55 12.91 50.13
C ALA A 84 -45.70 13.98 49.37
N GLU A 85 -46.10 15.25 49.24
CA GLU A 85 -47.19 15.99 49.87
C GLU A 85 -47.59 17.21 49.00
N ASN A 86 -48.88 17.58 49.05
CA ASN A 86 -49.44 18.93 48.85
C ASN A 86 -49.29 19.75 47.53
N GLU A 87 -50.48 20.06 47.00
CA GLU A 87 -50.99 21.42 46.69
C GLU A 87 -50.84 22.06 45.29
N THR A 88 -51.96 21.98 44.53
CA THR A 88 -52.83 23.14 44.20
C THR A 88 -52.84 23.71 42.76
N GLU A 89 -53.98 23.43 42.09
CA GLU A 89 -54.77 24.26 41.15
C GLU A 89 -54.52 24.32 39.61
N LYS A 90 -55.53 23.77 38.91
CA LYS A 90 -56.46 24.39 37.91
C LYS A 90 -56.18 24.29 36.39
N ASN A 91 -57.15 23.64 35.73
CA ASN A 91 -58.02 24.09 34.61
C ASN A 91 -57.37 24.63 33.31
N GLU A 92 -57.92 24.52 32.08
CA GLU A 92 -59.16 23.93 31.48
C GLU A 92 -58.92 23.91 29.93
N SER A 93 -59.58 23.15 29.05
CA SER A 93 -60.30 21.84 29.07
C SER A 93 -60.86 21.55 27.64
N VAL A 94 -61.62 20.45 27.43
CA VAL A 94 -62.76 20.33 26.45
C VAL A 94 -62.41 20.27 24.92
N THR A 95 -62.91 19.38 24.04
CA THR A 95 -63.82 18.19 24.10
C THR A 95 -63.88 17.42 22.76
N GLU A 96 -64.20 16.10 22.80
CA GLU A 96 -65.16 15.33 21.94
C GLU A 96 -64.97 15.21 20.39
N LYS A 97 -65.43 14.17 19.66
CA LYS A 97 -66.16 12.89 19.94
C LYS A 97 -66.04 11.89 18.76
N LYS A 98 -65.96 10.57 19.09
CA LYS A 98 -66.68 9.35 18.57
C LYS A 98 -67.15 9.29 17.08
N ALA A 99 -67.17 8.14 16.39
CA ALA A 99 -67.79 6.85 16.78
C ALA A 99 -67.59 5.68 15.76
N ASP A 100 -67.63 4.42 16.24
CA ASP A 100 -68.34 3.23 15.68
C ASP A 100 -67.97 2.62 14.27
N ASN A 101 -68.06 1.30 13.96
CA ASN A 101 -68.20 0.06 14.76
C ASN A 101 -68.04 -1.27 13.92
N ASN A 102 -67.69 -2.37 14.59
CA ASN A 102 -68.11 -3.80 14.40
C ASN A 102 -67.64 -4.76 13.25
N ASN A 103 -66.97 -5.85 13.70
CA ASN A 103 -67.20 -7.32 13.45
C ASN A 103 -67.14 -7.93 12.01
N THR A 104 -66.81 -9.22 11.77
CA THR A 104 -67.02 -10.45 12.59
C THR A 104 -66.14 -11.67 12.15
N SER A 105 -65.83 -12.60 13.08
CA SER A 105 -65.73 -14.10 12.95
C SER A 105 -64.77 -14.82 11.95
N ASP A 106 -64.31 -16.07 12.15
CA ASP A 106 -64.03 -16.96 13.32
C ASP A 106 -63.44 -18.31 12.82
N GLN A 107 -62.55 -18.99 13.59
CA GLN A 107 -62.19 -20.46 13.58
C GLN A 107 -61.87 -21.26 12.27
N SER A 108 -61.29 -22.49 12.27
CA SER A 108 -60.19 -23.17 13.01
C SER A 108 -60.01 -24.63 12.48
N LEU A 109 -58.78 -25.19 12.51
CA LEU A 109 -58.41 -26.63 12.65
C LEU A 109 -59.07 -27.74 11.76
N ASN A 110 -58.29 -28.68 11.18
CA ASN A 110 -57.87 -29.93 11.86
C ASN A 110 -57.09 -30.96 10.97
N GLU A 111 -56.46 -31.94 11.64
CA GLU A 111 -55.44 -32.94 11.25
C GLU A 111 -55.77 -34.12 10.27
N ASN A 112 -54.67 -34.78 9.79
CA ASN A 112 -54.29 -36.22 10.01
C ASN A 112 -54.23 -37.29 8.86
N LYS A 113 -53.04 -37.95 8.78
CA LYS A 113 -52.72 -39.41 8.64
C LYS A 113 -52.54 -40.19 7.30
N SER A 114 -51.36 -40.85 7.22
CA SER A 114 -51.12 -42.31 6.97
C SER A 114 -51.20 -42.89 5.53
N ALA A 115 -50.47 -43.94 5.09
CA ALA A 115 -49.15 -44.57 5.39
C ALA A 115 -48.86 -45.74 4.39
N GLN A 116 -47.62 -46.28 4.35
CA GLN A 116 -47.17 -47.57 3.71
C GLN A 116 -47.19 -47.62 2.15
N GLU A 117 -46.43 -48.47 1.43
CA GLU A 117 -45.69 -49.72 1.76
C GLU A 117 -44.51 -50.02 0.77
N GLU A 118 -43.56 -50.89 1.17
CA GLU A 118 -42.61 -51.81 0.43
C GLU A 118 -42.18 -51.59 -1.06
N GLY A 119 -41.01 -52.03 -1.58
CA GLY A 119 -39.88 -52.85 -1.08
C GLY A 119 -39.26 -53.74 -2.20
N THR A 120 -37.98 -54.19 -2.08
CA THR A 120 -37.26 -55.21 -2.93
C THR A 120 -36.82 -54.81 -4.37
N ASP A 121 -35.75 -55.36 -5.00
CA ASP A 121 -34.40 -55.80 -4.54
C ASP A 121 -33.43 -56.06 -5.75
N THR A 122 -32.11 -56.13 -5.48
CA THR A 122 -31.03 -56.87 -6.19
C THR A 122 -30.49 -56.57 -7.63
N GLU A 123 -29.14 -56.59 -7.68
CA GLU A 123 -28.19 -57.17 -8.68
C GLU A 123 -27.51 -56.39 -9.85
N GLN A 124 -26.20 -56.66 -9.96
CA GLN A 124 -25.15 -56.25 -10.94
C GLN A 124 -24.92 -57.41 -11.98
N PRO A 125 -23.99 -57.40 -12.98
CA PRO A 125 -23.02 -56.38 -13.44
C PRO A 125 -22.82 -56.22 -15.00
N ALA A 126 -22.02 -55.21 -15.41
CA ALA A 126 -20.98 -55.09 -16.49
C ALA A 126 -20.85 -56.12 -17.68
N PRO A 127 -20.10 -55.81 -18.80
CA PRO A 127 -19.76 -54.53 -19.49
C PRO A 127 -19.62 -54.57 -21.06
N LYS A 128 -19.10 -53.47 -21.66
CA LYS A 128 -18.22 -53.31 -22.87
C LYS A 128 -18.78 -53.10 -24.31
N SER A 129 -18.01 -52.27 -25.04
CA SER A 129 -17.88 -52.10 -26.52
C SER A 129 -19.06 -51.51 -27.30
N SER A 130 -18.90 -50.77 -28.42
CA SER A 130 -17.75 -50.03 -29.02
C SER A 130 -18.27 -49.19 -30.21
N ASP A 131 -17.48 -48.23 -30.69
CA ASP A 131 -17.25 -47.78 -32.09
C ASP A 131 -18.08 -48.44 -33.23
N SER A 132 -18.46 -47.78 -34.34
CA SER A 132 -18.35 -46.37 -34.80
C SER A 132 -19.03 -46.24 -36.19
N GLU A 133 -19.15 -45.02 -36.72
CA GLU A 133 -19.34 -44.65 -38.15
C GLU A 133 -20.57 -45.16 -38.95
N GLN A 134 -21.28 -44.23 -39.62
CA GLN A 134 -21.04 -43.89 -41.04
C GLN A 134 -21.85 -42.62 -41.43
N PRO A 135 -21.48 -41.88 -42.51
CA PRO A 135 -21.77 -40.44 -42.62
C PRO A 135 -22.45 -40.04 -43.95
N THR A 136 -22.25 -38.77 -44.35
CA THR A 136 -22.53 -38.12 -45.66
C THR A 136 -23.93 -37.54 -45.88
N ARG A 137 -24.11 -36.44 -46.65
CA ARG A 137 -23.26 -35.28 -47.03
C ARG A 137 -24.17 -34.29 -47.79
N GLY A 138 -24.11 -33.00 -47.50
CA GLY A 138 -24.95 -32.00 -48.19
C GLY A 138 -24.58 -30.54 -47.88
N GLU A 139 -23.84 -29.92 -48.79
CA GLU A 139 -23.63 -28.46 -48.94
C GLU A 139 -24.95 -27.78 -49.40
N ALA A 140 -25.25 -26.48 -49.21
CA ALA A 140 -24.69 -25.41 -48.37
C ALA A 140 -25.63 -24.17 -48.36
N ASP A 141 -25.36 -23.23 -47.45
CA ASP A 141 -25.52 -21.76 -47.56
C ASP A 141 -26.85 -21.03 -47.21
N ASN A 142 -26.68 -19.81 -46.65
CA ASN A 142 -27.64 -18.75 -46.23
C ASN A 142 -28.81 -19.16 -45.30
N GLY A 143 -28.96 -18.65 -44.07
CA GLY A 143 -28.61 -17.33 -43.56
C GLY A 143 -29.86 -16.65 -42.97
N SER A 144 -29.96 -16.59 -41.63
CA SER A 144 -30.84 -15.64 -40.93
C SER A 144 -30.19 -15.20 -39.62
N VAL A 145 -30.04 -13.88 -39.49
CA VAL A 145 -29.56 -13.19 -38.29
C VAL A 145 -30.54 -13.39 -37.13
N ASN A 146 -30.02 -13.52 -35.91
CA ASN A 146 -30.66 -13.03 -34.69
C ASN A 146 -29.55 -12.55 -33.73
N GLU A 147 -29.85 -11.53 -32.93
CA GLU A 147 -28.87 -10.52 -32.51
C GLU A 147 -28.00 -10.91 -31.31
N GLU A 148 -26.83 -10.28 -31.22
CA GLU A 148 -25.89 -10.39 -30.11
C GLU A 148 -26.40 -9.62 -28.88
N THR A 149 -26.52 -10.29 -27.74
CA THR A 149 -26.53 -9.64 -26.42
C THR A 149 -25.20 -9.87 -25.71
N ASN A 150 -24.30 -8.88 -25.83
CA ASN A 150 -23.11 -8.80 -24.99
C ASN A 150 -23.49 -8.31 -23.58
N GLY A 151 -23.06 -9.03 -22.54
CA GLY A 151 -23.16 -8.52 -21.17
C GLY A 151 -23.19 -9.60 -20.09
N THR A 152 -22.03 -10.03 -19.61
CA THR A 152 -21.88 -10.59 -18.26
C THR A 152 -21.08 -9.60 -17.42
N GLY A 153 -21.74 -8.52 -17.00
CA GLY A 153 -21.29 -7.77 -15.84
C GLY A 153 -21.50 -8.64 -14.60
N THR A 154 -20.50 -8.70 -13.72
CA THR A 154 -20.64 -9.32 -12.41
C THR A 154 -21.50 -8.40 -11.54
N GLU A 155 -22.80 -8.67 -11.48
CA GLU A 155 -23.67 -8.09 -10.45
C GLU A 155 -23.15 -8.54 -9.07
N TYR A 156 -22.52 -7.63 -8.34
CA TYR A 156 -22.39 -7.77 -6.90
C TYR A 156 -23.78 -7.54 -6.31
N GLN A 157 -24.56 -8.62 -6.18
CA GLN A 157 -25.81 -8.56 -5.42
C GLN A 157 -25.48 -8.07 -4.01
N THR A 158 -26.13 -6.98 -3.59
CA THR A 158 -25.97 -6.45 -2.24
C THR A 158 -26.43 -7.48 -1.22
N ILE A 159 -25.49 -8.11 -0.49
CA ILE A 159 -25.77 -9.10 0.56
C ILE A 159 -26.23 -8.37 1.85
N ASN A 160 -27.27 -7.56 1.71
CA ASN A 160 -28.14 -7.17 2.80
C ASN A 160 -29.47 -7.89 2.58
N GLU A 161 -30.03 -8.45 3.65
CA GLU A 161 -31.34 -9.13 3.69
C GLU A 161 -31.45 -10.61 3.21
N TYR A 162 -30.34 -11.37 3.11
CA TYR A 162 -30.45 -12.84 3.09
C TYR A 162 -30.75 -13.45 4.48
N ASN A 163 -31.97 -13.18 4.95
CA ASN A 163 -32.75 -13.96 5.91
C ASN A 163 -32.01 -14.53 7.15
N TYR A 164 -31.89 -13.71 8.19
CA TYR A 164 -31.63 -14.15 9.58
C TYR A 164 -32.74 -15.08 10.16
N TYR A 165 -33.80 -15.34 9.39
CA TYR A 165 -35.11 -15.76 9.92
C TYR A 165 -35.44 -17.26 9.82
N THR A 166 -34.48 -18.14 9.47
CA THR A 166 -34.73 -19.59 9.46
C THR A 166 -33.68 -20.45 10.19
N ARG A 167 -34.15 -21.01 11.31
CA ARG A 167 -33.64 -22.19 12.06
C ARG A 167 -32.27 -22.11 12.76
N GLY A 168 -32.34 -21.92 14.08
CA GLY A 168 -32.15 -23.07 15.00
C GLY A 168 -30.72 -23.42 15.39
N ASP A 169 -29.89 -23.85 14.44
CA ASP A 169 -28.69 -24.68 14.71
C ASP A 169 -27.48 -24.36 13.79
N LYS A 170 -27.47 -23.21 13.09
CA LYS A 170 -26.37 -22.86 12.17
C LYS A 170 -25.08 -22.52 12.93
N LYS A 171 -23.95 -23.07 12.45
CA LYS A 171 -22.59 -22.77 12.94
C LYS A 171 -22.08 -21.45 12.35
N ALA A 172 -21.22 -20.74 13.08
CA ALA A 172 -20.70 -19.42 12.66
C ALA A 172 -19.70 -19.49 11.49
N LEU A 173 -19.00 -20.61 11.31
CA LEU A 173 -17.96 -20.83 10.31
C LEU A 173 -18.35 -21.98 9.37
N GLN A 174 -19.39 -21.74 8.55
CA GLN A 174 -19.89 -22.70 7.55
C GLN A 174 -19.97 -22.01 6.18
N PHE A 175 -19.12 -22.44 5.25
CA PHE A 175 -18.94 -21.81 3.94
C PHE A 175 -19.88 -22.38 2.87
N ILE A 176 -20.45 -21.54 2.03
CA ILE A 176 -21.46 -21.88 1.02
C ILE A 176 -20.96 -21.42 -0.35
N GLY A 177 -21.01 -22.31 -1.35
CA GLY A 177 -20.62 -21.99 -2.73
C GLY A 177 -21.74 -21.34 -3.57
N GLY A 178 -21.35 -20.52 -4.55
CA GLY A 178 -22.16 -19.55 -5.29
C GLY A 178 -23.26 -20.07 -6.22
N GLY A 179 -23.80 -21.26 -5.96
CA GLY A 179 -24.99 -21.81 -6.60
C GLY A 179 -25.89 -22.63 -5.65
N ALA A 180 -25.51 -22.79 -4.38
CA ALA A 180 -26.23 -23.61 -3.42
C ALA A 180 -27.30 -22.79 -2.68
N THR A 181 -28.57 -23.00 -3.02
CA THR A 181 -29.73 -22.39 -2.33
C THR A 181 -30.12 -23.09 -1.03
N VAL A 182 -29.36 -24.12 -0.62
CA VAL A 182 -29.60 -24.94 0.57
C VAL A 182 -28.25 -25.23 1.25
N LEU A 183 -28.28 -25.45 2.57
CA LEU A 183 -27.17 -26.04 3.34
C LEU A 183 -26.94 -27.51 2.92
N ASP A 184 -26.44 -27.76 1.71
CA ASP A 184 -25.94 -29.08 1.36
C ASP A 184 -24.58 -29.33 2.04
N GLU A 185 -24.34 -30.58 2.42
CA GLU A 185 -23.12 -30.99 3.14
C GLU A 185 -21.98 -31.35 2.16
N THR A 186 -21.94 -30.74 0.97
CA THR A 186 -20.98 -31.09 -0.09
C THR A 186 -19.86 -30.07 -0.21
N GLY A 187 -18.64 -30.54 -0.48
CA GLY A 187 -17.43 -29.70 -0.56
C GLY A 187 -16.87 -29.31 0.81
N PHE A 188 -16.76 -28.00 1.08
CA PHE A 188 -15.81 -27.40 2.03
C PHE A 188 -16.15 -27.60 3.51
N ASN A 189 -17.36 -28.09 3.83
CA ASN A 189 -17.82 -28.37 5.19
C ASN A 189 -17.81 -29.86 5.53
N LYS A 190 -17.20 -30.70 4.69
CA LYS A 190 -17.09 -32.13 4.89
C LYS A 190 -15.64 -32.49 5.19
N CYS A 191 -15.43 -33.20 6.30
CA CYS A 191 -14.11 -33.76 6.62
C CYS A 191 -13.66 -34.73 5.52
N ILE A 192 -12.53 -34.42 4.88
CA ILE A 192 -11.82 -35.36 4.00
C ILE A 192 -10.41 -35.56 4.56
N ASN A 193 -10.12 -36.81 4.93
CA ASN A 193 -8.94 -37.18 5.70
C ASN A 193 -7.63 -36.73 5.00
N GLY A 194 -6.90 -35.79 5.60
CA GLY A 194 -5.65 -35.21 5.06
C GLY A 194 -5.79 -34.49 3.72
N THR A 195 -6.94 -33.86 3.44
CA THR A 195 -7.19 -33.12 2.19
C THR A 195 -7.66 -31.70 2.46
N ALA A 196 -6.85 -30.70 2.12
CA ALA A 196 -7.19 -29.30 2.26
C ALA A 196 -7.86 -28.72 1.00
N TYR A 197 -8.66 -27.67 1.19
CA TYR A 197 -9.40 -26.93 0.19
C TYR A 197 -8.86 -25.50 0.06
N GLN A 198 -8.48 -25.11 -1.16
CA GLN A 198 -7.93 -23.79 -1.45
C GLN A 198 -8.87 -22.93 -2.29
N GLY A 199 -8.85 -21.62 -2.05
CA GLY A 199 -9.74 -20.67 -2.70
C GLY A 199 -11.04 -20.43 -1.93
N ILE A 200 -11.10 -20.80 -0.64
CA ILE A 200 -12.14 -20.30 0.28
C ILE A 200 -11.93 -18.80 0.54
N PHE A 201 -10.68 -18.41 0.81
CA PHE A 201 -10.26 -17.02 1.04
C PHE A 201 -9.74 -16.36 -0.23
N ALA A 202 -9.97 -15.06 -0.39
CA ALA A 202 -9.51 -14.30 -1.53
C ALA A 202 -7.98 -14.19 -1.60
N ASP A 203 -7.44 -13.95 -2.79
CA ASP A 203 -5.99 -13.85 -3.02
C ASP A 203 -5.35 -12.58 -2.46
N ASN A 204 -6.14 -11.57 -2.09
CA ASN A 204 -5.68 -10.37 -1.41
C ASN A 204 -6.60 -10.02 -0.25
N LEU A 205 -6.03 -9.46 0.83
CA LEU A 205 -6.79 -8.83 1.90
C LEU A 205 -7.45 -7.54 1.39
N VAL A 206 -8.59 -7.17 1.97
CA VAL A 206 -9.27 -5.91 1.70
C VAL A 206 -9.23 -5.08 2.98
N ASN A 207 -8.60 -3.89 2.93
CA ASN A 207 -8.38 -3.03 4.09
C ASN A 207 -7.69 -3.77 5.27
N GLY A 208 -6.72 -4.65 4.96
CA GLY A 208 -6.05 -5.52 5.92
C GLY A 208 -6.91 -6.65 6.51
N ALA A 209 -8.17 -6.78 6.11
CA ALA A 209 -9.10 -7.79 6.59
C ALA A 209 -9.18 -9.03 5.68
N LEU A 210 -9.40 -10.18 6.31
CA LEU A 210 -9.65 -11.45 5.65
C LEU A 210 -11.04 -11.44 5.01
N VAL A 211 -11.11 -11.74 3.71
CA VAL A 211 -12.36 -11.82 2.94
C VAL A 211 -12.42 -13.12 2.12
N GLU A 212 -13.62 -13.60 1.87
CA GLU A 212 -13.87 -14.80 1.07
C GLU A 212 -13.64 -14.57 -0.43
N SER A 213 -13.36 -15.65 -1.17
CA SER A 213 -13.32 -15.61 -2.63
C SER A 213 -14.70 -15.29 -3.23
N PRO A 214 -14.76 -14.69 -4.44
CA PRO A 214 -16.03 -14.46 -5.15
C PRO A 214 -16.86 -15.75 -5.27
N GLY A 215 -18.12 -15.68 -4.87
CA GLY A 215 -19.03 -16.83 -4.83
C GLY A 215 -18.82 -17.78 -3.65
N VAL A 216 -18.02 -17.41 -2.64
CA VAL A 216 -18.00 -18.08 -1.33
C VAL A 216 -18.68 -17.15 -0.32
N HIS A 217 -19.58 -17.70 0.49
CA HIS A 217 -20.37 -16.95 1.47
C HIS A 217 -20.43 -17.68 2.82
N THR A 218 -20.47 -16.94 3.92
CA THR A 218 -20.79 -17.48 5.25
C THR A 218 -21.50 -16.40 6.08
N LEU A 219 -21.86 -16.69 7.34
CA LEU A 219 -22.29 -15.67 8.29
C LEU A 219 -21.17 -14.66 8.54
N PRO A 220 -21.47 -13.38 8.91
CA PRO A 220 -20.50 -12.30 8.98
C PRO A 220 -19.19 -12.73 9.64
N LEU A 221 -18.14 -12.86 8.83
CA LEU A 221 -16.84 -13.29 9.30
C LEU A 221 -16.22 -12.22 10.19
N PHE A 222 -15.44 -12.70 11.16
CA PHE A 222 -14.07 -12.24 11.39
C PHE A 222 -13.77 -10.78 10.97
N SER A 223 -14.36 -9.81 11.66
CA SER A 223 -14.07 -8.40 11.35
C SER A 223 -12.74 -7.99 11.97
N THR A 224 -11.71 -7.89 11.13
CA THR A 224 -10.44 -7.23 11.46
C THR A 224 -10.44 -5.75 11.08
N THR A 225 -11.58 -5.16 10.70
CA THR A 225 -11.66 -3.71 10.37
C THR A 225 -11.24 -2.82 11.54
N ASN A 226 -11.39 -3.31 12.77
CA ASN A 226 -11.02 -2.63 14.00
C ASN A 226 -9.65 -3.06 14.52
N TYR A 227 -8.91 -3.89 13.77
CA TYR A 227 -7.53 -4.23 14.10
C TYR A 227 -6.58 -3.12 13.67
N ASN A 228 -5.75 -2.65 14.61
CA ASN A 228 -4.59 -1.85 14.28
C ASN A 228 -3.28 -2.46 14.82
N SER A 229 -2.35 -2.71 13.91
CA SER A 229 -0.99 -3.18 14.18
C SER A 229 -0.01 -2.17 14.75
N ASP A 230 -0.27 -0.87 14.61
CA ASP A 230 0.53 0.19 15.23
C ASP A 230 0.03 0.54 16.64
N LYS A 231 -1.15 0.08 17.05
CA LYS A 231 -1.53 0.03 18.47
C LYS A 231 -0.67 -1.04 19.15
N THR A 232 0.05 -0.64 20.20
CA THR A 232 0.96 -1.50 20.97
C THR A 232 0.43 -1.74 22.39
N TYR A 233 -0.89 -1.81 22.55
CA TYR A 233 -1.56 -2.07 23.83
C TYR A 233 -2.80 -2.92 23.58
N TYR A 234 -3.17 -3.71 24.60
CA TYR A 234 -4.33 -4.59 24.57
C TYR A 234 -5.64 -3.79 24.56
N TYR A 235 -6.57 -4.14 23.68
CA TYR A 235 -7.93 -3.60 23.68
C TYR A 235 -8.96 -4.61 23.20
N THR A 236 -10.22 -4.36 23.56
CA THR A 236 -11.37 -5.20 23.23
C THR A 236 -12.39 -4.44 22.39
N ASP A 237 -13.15 -5.21 21.61
CA ASP A 237 -14.26 -4.73 20.79
C ASP A 237 -15.43 -5.73 20.86
N GLU A 238 -16.66 -5.22 20.94
CA GLU A 238 -17.86 -6.04 21.14
C GLU A 238 -18.90 -5.79 20.05
N ASP A 239 -18.98 -6.73 19.11
CA ASP A 239 -20.07 -6.88 18.16
C ASP A 239 -21.14 -7.85 18.73
N PRO A 240 -22.42 -7.78 18.32
CA PRO A 240 -23.45 -8.72 18.77
C PRO A 240 -23.15 -10.22 18.55
N TYR A 241 -22.24 -10.56 17.64
CA TYR A 241 -21.89 -11.93 17.24
C TYR A 241 -20.45 -12.33 17.59
N VAL A 242 -19.51 -11.39 17.65
CA VAL A 242 -18.09 -11.64 17.95
C VAL A 242 -17.57 -10.67 19.01
N THR A 243 -16.73 -11.16 19.94
CA THR A 243 -15.86 -10.30 20.75
C THR A 243 -14.43 -10.40 20.21
N GLY A 244 -13.87 -9.26 19.80
CA GLY A 244 -12.48 -9.13 19.36
C GLY A 244 -11.58 -8.74 20.53
N TYR A 245 -10.43 -9.42 20.63
CA TYR A 245 -9.38 -9.17 21.62
C TYR A 245 -8.08 -8.91 20.86
N TYR A 246 -7.61 -7.66 20.84
CA TYR A 246 -6.52 -7.24 19.98
C TYR A 246 -5.23 -6.97 20.75
N ASN A 247 -4.09 -7.27 20.13
CA ASN A 247 -2.74 -7.06 20.68
C ASN A 247 -2.52 -7.72 22.06
N ILE A 248 -2.97 -8.97 22.19
CA ILE A 248 -2.84 -9.78 23.41
C ILE A 248 -1.37 -10.13 23.69
N ASP A 249 -0.93 -10.07 24.95
CA ASP A 249 0.46 -10.35 25.31
C ASP A 249 0.80 -11.83 25.04
N THR A 250 1.63 -12.04 24.02
CA THR A 250 2.12 -13.34 23.56
C THR A 250 3.55 -13.65 23.99
N THR A 251 4.16 -12.84 24.85
CA THR A 251 5.54 -13.06 25.35
C THR A 251 5.74 -14.42 26.03
N LYS A 252 4.66 -15.08 26.45
CA LYS A 252 4.65 -16.44 27.01
C LYS A 252 4.26 -17.50 25.97
N LEU A 253 3.45 -17.16 24.95
CA LEU A 253 2.91 -18.09 23.96
C LEU A 253 4.00 -18.66 23.05
N TYR A 254 4.81 -17.79 22.44
CA TYR A 254 5.86 -18.21 21.52
C TYR A 254 7.18 -18.46 22.25
N ILE A 255 7.76 -19.64 22.04
CA ILE A 255 9.09 -19.98 22.52
C ILE A 255 10.11 -19.39 21.53
N LYS A 256 10.88 -18.38 21.99
CA LYS A 256 12.03 -17.83 21.27
C LYS A 256 13.26 -18.72 21.48
N SER A 257 13.89 -19.18 20.40
CA SER A 257 15.16 -19.90 20.42
C SER A 257 16.37 -18.94 20.57
N SER A 258 17.56 -19.50 20.78
CA SER A 258 18.81 -18.73 20.83
C SER A 258 19.22 -18.10 19.49
N ASP A 259 18.68 -18.59 18.38
CA ASP A 259 18.92 -18.11 17.01
C ASP A 259 17.75 -17.26 16.45
N GLY A 260 16.89 -16.75 17.33
CA GLY A 260 15.85 -15.78 17.00
C GLY A 260 14.56 -16.36 16.41
N GLU A 261 14.41 -17.68 16.41
CA GLU A 261 13.20 -18.36 15.91
C GLU A 261 12.09 -18.37 16.94
N TYR A 262 10.88 -18.02 16.51
CA TYR A 262 9.67 -18.07 17.30
C TYR A 262 8.88 -19.31 16.92
N SER A 263 8.56 -20.13 17.92
CA SER A 263 7.81 -21.37 17.72
C SER A 263 6.66 -21.52 18.72
N TYR A 264 5.52 -22.03 18.24
CA TYR A 264 4.42 -22.49 19.07
C TYR A 264 3.95 -23.86 18.56
N ASP A 265 3.54 -24.74 19.48
CA ASP A 265 3.11 -26.10 19.19
C ASP A 265 2.11 -26.59 20.24
N SER A 266 0.84 -26.71 19.82
CA SER A 266 -0.29 -27.19 20.64
C SER A 266 -0.27 -28.70 20.96
N ASP A 267 0.59 -29.51 20.34
CA ASP A 267 0.86 -30.87 20.81
C ASP A 267 1.73 -30.86 22.09
N LYS A 268 2.40 -29.72 22.40
CA LYS A 268 3.37 -29.58 23.51
C LYS A 268 3.00 -28.54 24.58
N ASN A 269 2.30 -27.47 24.19
CA ASN A 269 2.05 -26.31 25.05
C ASN A 269 0.58 -25.91 25.03
N GLU A 270 -0.03 -25.83 26.21
CA GLU A 270 -1.36 -25.24 26.37
C GLU A 270 -1.30 -23.71 26.17
N ALA A 271 -2.37 -23.14 25.60
CA ALA A 271 -2.57 -21.70 25.43
C ALA A 271 -3.94 -21.32 26.00
N ILE A 272 -3.95 -20.54 27.09
CA ILE A 272 -5.17 -20.02 27.72
C ILE A 272 -5.05 -18.50 27.79
N PHE A 273 -6.04 -17.81 27.24
CA PHE A 273 -6.14 -16.35 27.23
C PHE A 273 -6.96 -15.85 28.41
N ASP A 274 -6.39 -14.89 29.14
CA ASP A 274 -7.07 -14.17 30.21
C ASP A 274 -7.58 -12.81 29.69
N PRO A 275 -8.90 -12.62 29.54
CA PRO A 275 -9.46 -11.37 29.03
C PRO A 275 -9.37 -10.20 30.02
N GLU A 276 -9.12 -10.44 31.31
CA GLU A 276 -8.95 -9.36 32.31
C GLU A 276 -7.56 -8.72 32.22
N THR A 277 -6.52 -9.52 31.97
CA THR A 277 -5.13 -9.04 31.87
C THR A 277 -4.67 -8.81 30.43
N GLY A 278 -5.34 -9.41 29.45
CA GLY A 278 -4.91 -9.41 28.05
C GLY A 278 -3.73 -10.33 27.77
N GLU A 279 -3.33 -11.17 28.72
CA GLU A 279 -2.19 -12.09 28.58
C GLU A 279 -2.63 -13.49 28.13
N ILE A 280 -1.77 -14.18 27.38
CA ILE A 280 -1.85 -15.65 27.25
C ILE A 280 -0.95 -16.31 28.29
N ALA A 281 -1.54 -17.17 29.13
CA ALA A 281 -0.82 -18.14 29.93
C ALA A 281 -0.35 -19.30 29.04
N ALA A 282 0.95 -19.59 29.08
CA ALA A 282 1.58 -20.68 28.35
C ALA A 282 2.75 -21.27 29.15
N GLY A 283 3.11 -22.52 28.83
CA GLY A 283 4.03 -23.34 29.62
C GLY A 283 3.36 -24.42 30.48
N GLY A 284 2.03 -24.57 30.38
CA GLY A 284 1.31 -25.75 30.86
C GLY A 284 1.51 -26.93 29.89
N THR A 285 1.68 -28.15 30.42
CA THR A 285 1.56 -29.37 29.61
C THR A 285 0.08 -29.55 29.25
N PRO A 286 -0.30 -29.62 27.96
CA PRO A 286 -1.70 -29.67 27.57
C PRO A 286 -2.37 -30.93 28.13
N THR A 287 -3.62 -30.79 28.56
CA THR A 287 -4.43 -31.88 29.11
C THR A 287 -4.68 -33.00 28.08
N GLU A 288 -4.68 -32.66 26.79
CA GLU A 288 -4.70 -33.58 25.66
C GLU A 288 -3.81 -33.06 24.53
N ALA A 289 -3.07 -33.93 23.84
CA ALA A 289 -2.19 -33.50 22.75
C ALA A 289 -3.00 -32.98 21.55
N GLY A 290 -2.63 -31.80 21.06
CA GLY A 290 -3.27 -31.09 19.96
C GLY A 290 -4.52 -30.37 20.44
N SER A 291 -4.36 -29.42 21.35
CA SER A 291 -5.48 -28.74 22.03
C SER A 291 -5.21 -27.25 22.22
N PHE A 292 -5.34 -26.49 21.13
CA PHE A 292 -5.33 -25.04 21.11
C PHE A 292 -6.72 -24.50 21.48
N PHE A 293 -6.93 -24.17 22.75
CA PHE A 293 -8.22 -23.70 23.27
C PHE A 293 -8.07 -22.41 24.11
N PRO A 294 -7.85 -21.24 23.48
CA PRO A 294 -7.56 -20.01 24.20
C PRO A 294 -8.66 -19.57 25.18
N PHE A 295 -9.93 -19.94 24.97
CA PHE A 295 -11.06 -19.42 25.75
C PHE A 295 -11.60 -20.34 26.88
N GLU A 296 -10.76 -21.26 27.38
CA GLU A 296 -11.07 -22.38 28.30
C GLU A 296 -11.99 -23.48 27.73
N ASN A 297 -11.69 -24.75 28.03
CA ASN A 297 -12.60 -25.88 27.76
C ASN A 297 -13.41 -26.25 29.02
N LYS A 298 -14.60 -25.66 29.17
CA LYS A 298 -15.59 -26.09 30.16
C LYS A 298 -16.38 -27.27 29.60
N THR A 299 -15.85 -28.48 29.85
CA THR A 299 -16.37 -29.82 29.50
C THR A 299 -17.68 -29.84 28.71
N GLY A 300 -17.56 -29.89 27.37
CA GLY A 300 -18.67 -30.19 26.46
C GLY A 300 -19.15 -29.02 25.58
N GLU A 301 -18.60 -27.83 25.74
CA GLU A 301 -18.87 -26.70 24.85
C GLU A 301 -18.13 -26.83 23.50
N LYS A 302 -18.81 -26.49 22.40
CA LYS A 302 -18.23 -26.37 21.07
C LYS A 302 -17.87 -24.91 20.85
N PHE A 303 -16.60 -24.62 20.64
CA PHE A 303 -16.12 -23.25 20.46
C PHE A 303 -15.82 -22.97 18.99
N HIS A 304 -16.32 -21.85 18.50
CA HIS A 304 -15.85 -21.22 17.29
C HIS A 304 -14.96 -20.06 17.70
N PHE A 305 -13.75 -19.99 17.16
CA PHE A 305 -12.85 -18.87 17.38
C PHE A 305 -12.02 -18.56 16.14
N GLY A 306 -11.52 -17.34 16.07
CA GLY A 306 -10.48 -16.95 15.13
C GLY A 306 -9.22 -16.51 15.86
N VAL A 307 -8.07 -16.68 15.21
CA VAL A 307 -6.77 -16.14 15.59
C VAL A 307 -6.24 -15.37 14.39
N MET A 308 -5.71 -14.17 14.61
CA MET A 308 -4.80 -13.53 13.67
C MET A 308 -3.47 -13.29 14.36
N THR A 309 -2.39 -13.75 13.73
CA THR A 309 -1.00 -13.46 14.11
C THR A 309 -0.38 -12.59 13.02
N ASP A 310 0.30 -11.51 13.38
CA ASP A 310 1.08 -10.75 12.40
C ASP A 310 2.41 -10.24 12.95
N PHE A 311 3.39 -10.15 12.06
CA PHE A 311 4.75 -9.72 12.37
C PHE A 311 5.45 -9.19 11.13
N ASN A 312 6.45 -8.33 11.35
CA ASN A 312 7.38 -7.94 10.29
C ASN A 312 8.52 -8.94 10.24
N PHE A 313 9.05 -9.23 9.06
CA PHE A 313 10.29 -9.99 8.87
C PHE A 313 11.14 -9.33 7.77
N VAL A 314 12.43 -9.67 7.73
CA VAL A 314 13.37 -9.20 6.70
C VAL A 314 14.16 -10.39 6.21
N VAL A 315 14.36 -10.50 4.90
CA VAL A 315 15.35 -11.42 4.31
C VAL A 315 16.39 -10.56 3.57
N PRO A 316 17.65 -10.50 4.03
CA PRO A 316 18.69 -9.71 3.38
C PRO A 316 18.87 -10.09 1.90
N GLU A 317 19.11 -9.11 1.03
CA GLU A 317 19.32 -9.39 -0.41
C GLU A 317 20.53 -10.32 -0.67
N SER A 318 21.53 -10.31 0.22
CA SER A 318 22.67 -11.23 0.19
C SER A 318 22.28 -12.70 0.35
N GLU A 319 21.15 -12.99 0.97
CA GLU A 319 20.67 -14.35 1.29
C GLU A 319 19.79 -14.93 0.17
N LYS A 320 19.59 -14.20 -0.93
CA LYS A 320 18.77 -14.59 -2.09
C LYS A 320 19.16 -15.92 -2.75
N ASN A 321 20.40 -16.37 -2.57
CA ASN A 321 20.87 -17.67 -3.08
C ASN A 321 20.80 -18.80 -2.02
N ASN A 322 20.46 -18.51 -0.76
CA ASN A 322 20.49 -19.47 0.35
C ASN A 322 19.17 -20.26 0.49
N THR A 323 18.69 -20.81 -0.63
CA THR A 323 17.32 -21.34 -0.76
C THR A 323 17.02 -22.61 0.04
N SER A 324 17.97 -23.14 0.83
CA SER A 324 17.85 -24.41 1.55
C SER A 324 18.10 -24.33 3.06
N ASP A 325 18.31 -23.13 3.60
CA ASP A 325 18.54 -22.93 5.03
C ASP A 325 17.21 -22.91 5.80
N ASP A 326 17.10 -23.74 6.84
CA ASP A 326 15.92 -23.86 7.70
C ASP A 326 15.51 -22.54 8.37
N LYS A 327 16.40 -21.53 8.43
CA LYS A 327 16.09 -20.20 8.93
C LYS A 327 15.12 -19.40 8.04
N TYR A 328 15.00 -19.78 6.76
CA TYR A 328 14.08 -19.16 5.78
C TYR A 328 12.87 -20.03 5.45
N ILE A 329 12.62 -21.08 6.23
CA ILE A 329 11.44 -21.94 6.09
C ILE A 329 10.49 -21.62 7.24
N PHE A 330 9.44 -20.86 6.94
CA PHE A 330 8.33 -20.61 7.85
C PHE A 330 7.33 -21.77 7.72
N GLU A 331 6.92 -22.31 8.86
CA GLU A 331 6.03 -23.47 8.92
C GLU A 331 4.74 -23.09 9.64
N PHE A 332 3.61 -23.41 9.02
CA PHE A 332 2.27 -23.21 9.56
C PHE A 332 1.53 -24.54 9.49
N SER A 333 0.91 -24.96 10.58
CA SER A 333 0.08 -26.16 10.58
C SER A 333 -1.14 -25.97 11.45
N ALA A 334 -2.31 -26.30 10.89
CA ALA A 334 -3.57 -26.34 11.60
C ALA A 334 -4.48 -27.44 11.03
N ASP A 335 -5.48 -27.82 11.81
CA ASP A 335 -6.74 -28.40 11.32
C ASP A 335 -7.71 -27.27 10.93
N ASP A 336 -8.81 -27.64 10.26
CA ASP A 336 -9.75 -26.69 9.67
C ASP A 336 -9.04 -25.57 8.85
N ASP A 337 -9.33 -24.29 9.08
CA ASP A 337 -8.92 -23.21 8.18
C ASP A 337 -7.69 -22.43 8.64
N LEU A 338 -6.59 -22.49 7.88
CA LEU A 338 -5.46 -21.58 8.00
C LEU A 338 -5.09 -20.94 6.66
N CYS A 339 -4.86 -19.63 6.66
CA CYS A 339 -4.27 -18.93 5.52
C CYS A 339 -3.22 -17.90 5.98
N ALA A 340 -2.23 -17.65 5.14
CA ALA A 340 -1.20 -16.65 5.39
C ALA A 340 -1.00 -15.74 4.19
N TYR A 341 -0.70 -14.48 4.47
CA TYR A 341 -0.54 -13.38 3.53
C TYR A 341 0.79 -12.68 3.81
N ILE A 342 1.53 -12.32 2.75
CA ILE A 342 2.66 -11.41 2.83
C ILE A 342 2.30 -10.13 2.07
N ASP A 343 2.47 -8.99 2.73
CA ASP A 343 2.17 -7.65 2.20
C ASP A 343 0.74 -7.53 1.61
N GLY A 344 -0.21 -8.25 2.21
CA GLY A 344 -1.62 -8.28 1.80
C GLY A 344 -1.97 -9.30 0.72
N THR A 345 -1.01 -9.99 0.10
CA THR A 345 -1.24 -11.03 -0.93
C THR A 345 -1.10 -12.43 -0.32
N LYS A 346 -2.02 -13.34 -0.65
CA LYS A 346 -2.08 -14.71 -0.13
C LYS A 346 -0.88 -15.53 -0.59
N VAL A 347 -0.22 -16.19 0.36
CA VAL A 347 0.96 -17.05 0.13
C VAL A 347 0.75 -18.49 0.59
N VAL A 348 -0.11 -18.72 1.59
CA VAL A 348 -0.49 -20.06 2.06
C VAL A 348 -2.00 -20.12 2.18
N ASP A 349 -2.59 -21.21 1.69
CA ASP A 349 -4.02 -21.50 1.79
C ASP A 349 -4.18 -22.98 2.15
N VAL A 350 -4.70 -23.24 3.35
CA VAL A 350 -4.94 -24.54 3.99
C VAL A 350 -6.35 -24.47 4.60
N GLY A 351 -7.37 -24.34 3.74
CA GLY A 351 -8.76 -24.22 4.16
C GLY A 351 -9.54 -25.54 4.18
N GLY A 352 -10.78 -25.50 4.66
CA GLY A 352 -11.70 -26.64 4.64
C GLY A 352 -11.53 -27.59 5.83
N ILE A 353 -12.46 -28.52 6.01
CA ILE A 353 -12.43 -29.43 7.17
C ILE A 353 -11.47 -30.61 6.93
N HIS A 354 -10.37 -30.66 7.67
CA HIS A 354 -9.38 -31.74 7.62
C HIS A 354 -8.57 -31.87 8.91
N ASP A 355 -7.98 -33.06 9.13
CA ASP A 355 -6.92 -33.26 10.13
C ASP A 355 -5.71 -32.34 9.83
N ALA A 356 -4.86 -32.08 10.83
CA ALA A 356 -3.75 -31.13 10.73
C ALA A 356 -2.89 -31.29 9.45
N VAL A 357 -2.90 -30.25 8.61
CA VAL A 357 -2.02 -30.11 7.43
C VAL A 357 -0.95 -29.06 7.75
N THR A 358 0.29 -29.32 7.34
CA THR A 358 1.45 -28.45 7.50
C THR A 358 1.86 -27.87 6.16
N ALA A 359 1.87 -26.54 6.05
CA ALA A 359 2.45 -25.79 4.95
C ALA A 359 3.84 -25.26 5.33
N LYS A 360 4.83 -25.49 4.47
CA LYS A 360 6.21 -24.95 4.60
C LYS A 360 6.47 -23.92 3.52
N LEU A 361 6.46 -22.65 3.89
CA LEU A 361 6.79 -21.53 3.02
C LEU A 361 8.29 -21.22 3.10
N ASN A 362 8.98 -21.36 1.97
CA ASN A 362 10.33 -20.85 1.79
C ASN A 362 10.28 -19.37 1.40
N VAL A 363 10.63 -18.47 2.32
CA VAL A 363 10.49 -17.02 2.06
C VAL A 363 11.52 -16.47 1.06
N ILE A 364 12.62 -17.18 0.78
CA ILE A 364 13.54 -16.76 -0.30
C ILE A 364 12.92 -17.00 -1.68
N THR A 365 12.27 -18.15 -1.89
CA THR A 365 11.79 -18.57 -3.21
C THR A 365 10.30 -18.29 -3.45
N GLY A 366 9.52 -18.09 -2.38
CA GLY A 366 8.05 -18.06 -2.43
C GLY A 366 7.40 -19.43 -2.63
N VAL A 367 8.16 -20.53 -2.54
CA VAL A 367 7.64 -21.89 -2.73
C VAL A 367 7.01 -22.41 -1.43
N VAL A 368 5.86 -23.06 -1.55
CA VAL A 368 5.13 -23.70 -0.45
C VAL A 368 4.99 -25.20 -0.69
N GLU A 369 5.29 -26.01 0.33
CA GLU A 369 5.15 -27.47 0.30
C GLU A 369 4.14 -27.92 1.37
N TYR A 370 3.25 -28.85 1.02
CA TYR A 370 2.14 -29.27 1.89
C TYR A 370 2.27 -30.73 2.35
N TYR A 371 2.15 -30.95 3.66
CA TYR A 371 2.34 -32.23 4.33
C TYR A 371 1.19 -32.56 5.29
N ASN A 372 0.83 -33.83 5.39
CA ASN A 372 -0.08 -34.34 6.41
C ASN A 372 0.64 -34.49 7.77
N LYS A 373 -0.13 -34.67 8.87
CA LYS A 373 0.41 -34.90 10.22
C LYS A 373 1.39 -36.08 10.34
N ASP A 374 1.37 -37.06 9.43
CA ASP A 374 2.31 -38.19 9.38
C ASP A 374 3.62 -37.90 8.61
N GLY A 375 3.76 -36.69 8.03
CA GLY A 375 4.88 -36.29 7.19
C GLY A 375 4.78 -36.74 5.73
N GLY A 376 3.70 -37.43 5.33
CA GLY A 376 3.38 -37.68 3.92
C GLY A 376 2.91 -36.41 3.21
N THR A 377 2.93 -36.42 1.87
CA THR A 377 2.39 -35.31 1.06
C THR A 377 0.89 -35.14 1.28
N ALA A 378 0.43 -33.92 1.53
CA ALA A 378 -1.00 -33.62 1.64
C ALA A 378 -1.71 -33.66 0.28
N ALA A 379 -3.02 -33.91 0.28
CA ALA A 379 -3.85 -33.68 -0.89
C ALA A 379 -4.45 -32.27 -0.82
N ILE A 380 -4.49 -31.57 -1.95
CA ILE A 380 -5.02 -30.21 -2.07
C ILE A 380 -6.09 -30.20 -3.17
N ILE A 381 -7.23 -29.56 -2.92
CA ILE A 381 -8.34 -29.39 -3.87
C ILE A 381 -8.64 -27.90 -4.04
N LYS A 382 -8.69 -27.41 -5.27
CA LYS A 382 -9.05 -26.02 -5.56
C LYS A 382 -10.55 -25.87 -5.76
N VAL A 383 -11.14 -24.90 -5.04
CA VAL A 383 -12.59 -24.68 -4.92
C VAL A 383 -13.28 -24.35 -6.25
N ASN A 384 -12.59 -23.60 -7.14
CA ASN A 384 -13.16 -23.05 -8.37
C ASN A 384 -12.50 -23.57 -9.67
N GLU A 385 -11.67 -24.63 -9.61
CA GLU A 385 -11.05 -25.22 -10.80
C GLU A 385 -11.73 -26.53 -11.21
N ASN A 386 -12.14 -26.65 -12.47
CA ASN A 386 -12.79 -27.86 -13.04
C ASN A 386 -11.86 -29.08 -13.16
N SER A 387 -10.70 -29.09 -12.50
CA SER A 387 -9.80 -30.23 -12.43
C SER A 387 -9.23 -30.40 -11.02
N ASN A 388 -9.52 -31.54 -10.38
CA ASN A 388 -8.87 -31.96 -9.14
C ASN A 388 -7.37 -32.22 -9.38
N GLN A 389 -6.55 -31.17 -9.32
CA GLN A 389 -5.10 -31.28 -9.33
C GLN A 389 -4.62 -31.55 -7.91
N ASN A 390 -3.97 -32.69 -7.65
CA ASN A 390 -3.25 -32.93 -6.41
C ASN A 390 -1.96 -32.10 -6.42
N VAL A 391 -2.03 -30.83 -5.99
CA VAL A 391 -0.88 -29.92 -6.01
C VAL A 391 -0.01 -30.17 -4.78
N GLN A 392 1.20 -30.72 -4.99
CA GLN A 392 2.12 -31.12 -3.92
C GLN A 392 3.04 -29.97 -3.45
N GLN A 393 3.27 -29.02 -4.35
CA GLN A 393 4.11 -27.85 -4.16
C GLN A 393 3.48 -26.72 -4.96
N GLU A 394 3.32 -25.56 -4.34
CA GLU A 394 2.86 -24.34 -4.98
C GLU A 394 3.94 -23.28 -4.99
N GLN A 395 3.86 -22.41 -5.98
CA GLN A 395 4.69 -21.21 -6.03
C GLN A 395 3.78 -20.02 -5.77
N SER A 396 4.11 -19.21 -4.76
CA SER A 396 3.47 -17.93 -4.50
C SER A 396 3.41 -17.10 -5.79
N SER A 397 2.35 -16.30 -5.92
CA SER A 397 2.16 -15.36 -7.04
C SER A 397 3.29 -14.33 -7.17
N THR A 398 4.11 -14.16 -6.11
CA THR A 398 5.26 -13.27 -6.05
C THR A 398 6.57 -14.07 -5.86
N THR A 399 7.59 -13.74 -6.66
CA THR A 399 8.87 -14.48 -6.71
C THR A 399 9.84 -14.02 -5.61
N GLY A 400 9.63 -14.51 -4.39
CA GLY A 400 10.60 -14.43 -3.30
C GLY A 400 10.71 -13.09 -2.56
N TYR A 401 11.05 -13.16 -1.27
CA TYR A 401 11.12 -12.02 -0.35
C TYR A 401 12.56 -11.68 0.07
N ALA A 402 13.55 -12.30 -0.58
CA ALA A 402 14.98 -12.02 -0.38
C ALA A 402 15.44 -10.79 -1.16
N ASP A 403 14.83 -9.64 -0.85
CA ASP A 403 15.09 -8.37 -1.51
C ASP A 403 15.61 -7.28 -0.55
N GLY A 404 15.80 -7.56 0.74
CA GLY A 404 16.23 -6.60 1.76
C GLY A 404 15.12 -5.72 2.36
N ASN A 405 13.88 -5.80 1.88
CA ASN A 405 12.75 -5.08 2.49
C ASN A 405 12.30 -5.70 3.81
N ALA A 406 11.64 -4.87 4.61
CA ALA A 406 10.71 -5.36 5.61
C ALA A 406 9.41 -5.77 4.92
N HIS A 407 9.04 -7.02 5.11
CA HIS A 407 7.78 -7.60 4.68
C HIS A 407 6.89 -7.85 5.90
N ARG A 408 5.58 -7.74 5.72
CA ARG A 408 4.60 -8.01 6.79
C ARG A 408 3.90 -9.33 6.52
N MET A 409 4.07 -10.28 7.44
CA MET A 409 3.32 -11.53 7.47
C MET A 409 2.03 -11.33 8.28
N GLN A 410 0.89 -11.78 7.75
CA GLN A 410 -0.39 -11.92 8.45
C GLN A 410 -0.89 -13.35 8.29
N VAL A 411 -1.19 -14.03 9.39
CA VAL A 411 -1.67 -15.42 9.42
C VAL A 411 -3.01 -15.46 10.14
N PHE A 412 -3.99 -16.12 9.53
CA PHE A 412 -5.33 -16.29 10.08
C PHE A 412 -5.60 -17.79 10.29
N TYR A 413 -6.20 -18.14 11.43
CA TYR A 413 -6.65 -19.50 11.76
C TYR A 413 -8.08 -19.43 12.31
N LEU A 414 -9.00 -20.25 11.77
CA LEU A 414 -10.41 -20.30 12.17
C LEU A 414 -10.82 -21.74 12.53
N GLU A 415 -11.32 -21.94 13.75
CA GLU A 415 -11.72 -23.26 14.30
C GLU A 415 -13.23 -23.48 14.20
N ARG A 416 -13.69 -24.60 13.60
CA ARG A 416 -15.13 -24.86 13.35
C ARG A 416 -15.84 -25.71 14.42
N GLY A 417 -15.23 -25.90 15.59
CA GLY A 417 -15.85 -26.37 16.82
C GLY A 417 -16.36 -27.82 16.73
N ALA A 418 -15.64 -28.68 16.04
CA ALA A 418 -16.05 -30.07 15.77
C ALA A 418 -15.09 -31.13 16.34
N GLY A 419 -13.88 -30.75 16.76
CA GLY A 419 -12.84 -31.70 17.13
C GLY A 419 -11.80 -31.11 18.09
N LYS A 420 -10.53 -31.28 17.73
CA LYS A 420 -9.36 -30.92 18.53
C LYS A 420 -8.56 -29.85 17.80
N GLY A 421 -8.82 -28.57 18.11
CA GLY A 421 -8.08 -27.48 17.47
C GLY A 421 -6.57 -27.65 17.64
N THR A 422 -5.85 -27.71 16.54
CA THR A 422 -4.41 -27.85 16.43
C THR A 422 -3.83 -26.62 15.78
N LEU A 423 -2.79 -26.08 16.40
CA LEU A 423 -1.98 -25.01 15.84
C LEU A 423 -0.50 -25.28 16.13
N ARG A 424 0.32 -25.25 15.08
CA ARG A 424 1.80 -25.19 15.14
C ARG A 424 2.28 -24.09 14.21
N MET A 425 3.16 -23.24 14.69
CA MET A 425 3.78 -22.16 13.91
C MET A 425 5.28 -22.09 14.20
N LYS A 426 6.09 -21.85 13.18
CA LYS A 426 7.54 -21.64 13.26
C LYS A 426 7.93 -20.54 12.28
N PHE A 427 8.51 -19.44 12.75
CA PHE A 427 8.86 -18.29 11.91
C PHE A 427 9.93 -17.40 12.59
N ARG A 428 10.47 -16.43 11.84
CA ARG A 428 11.49 -15.49 12.34
C ARG A 428 11.03 -14.04 12.12
N PRO A 429 10.54 -13.34 13.15
CA PRO A 429 10.20 -11.93 13.07
C PRO A 429 11.47 -11.07 13.17
N ALA A 430 11.41 -9.87 12.59
CA ALA A 430 12.39 -8.82 12.82
C ALA A 430 12.18 -8.18 14.21
N GLU A 431 13.25 -7.84 14.90
CA GLU A 431 13.19 -7.36 16.29
C GLU A 431 13.13 -5.83 16.36
N ASN A 432 12.08 -5.28 16.99
CA ASN A 432 12.03 -3.85 17.31
C ASN A 432 13.09 -3.52 18.38
N THR A 433 13.88 -2.47 18.17
CA THR A 433 14.90 -2.01 19.14
C THR A 433 14.87 -0.49 19.38
N GLU A 434 15.26 -0.09 20.60
CA GLU A 434 15.54 1.31 20.96
C GLU A 434 16.94 1.77 20.54
N ASP A 435 17.79 0.85 20.07
CA ASP A 435 19.16 1.15 19.62
C ASP A 435 19.20 1.82 18.25
N ILE A 436 18.11 1.76 17.48
CA ILE A 436 17.93 2.51 16.23
C ILE A 436 17.07 3.73 16.51
N SER A 437 17.64 4.91 16.28
CA SER A 437 16.93 6.19 16.29
C SER A 437 16.69 6.65 14.85
N ALA A 438 15.44 6.77 14.46
CA ALA A 438 15.02 7.33 13.19
C ALA A 438 14.08 8.51 13.45
N VAL A 439 14.25 9.59 12.70
CA VAL A 439 13.37 10.76 12.74
C VAL A 439 13.02 11.14 11.31
N LYS A 440 11.73 11.23 11.00
CA LYS A 440 11.26 11.67 9.68
C LYS A 440 10.36 12.89 9.80
N THR A 441 10.62 13.92 9.00
CA THR A 441 9.89 15.19 9.03
C THR A 441 9.47 15.68 7.66
N ALA A 442 8.34 16.37 7.61
CA ALA A 442 7.82 17.05 6.42
C ALA A 442 7.80 18.58 6.62
N LYS A 443 7.89 19.32 5.50
CA LYS A 443 7.76 20.78 5.44
C LYS A 443 7.15 21.22 4.10
N LEU A 444 6.21 22.17 4.13
CA LEU A 444 5.68 22.78 2.90
C LEU A 444 6.76 23.57 2.14
N LEU A 445 6.82 23.40 0.82
CA LEU A 445 7.65 24.19 -0.09
C LEU A 445 6.83 25.15 -0.96
N SER A 446 5.73 24.67 -1.53
CA SER A 446 4.81 25.47 -2.36
C SER A 446 3.41 24.90 -2.25
N GLU A 447 2.50 25.71 -1.71
CA GLU A 447 1.06 25.42 -1.65
C GLU A 447 0.48 25.25 -3.06
N LYS A 448 0.75 26.21 -3.94
CA LYS A 448 0.26 26.22 -5.34
C LYS A 448 0.65 24.97 -6.12
N ASP A 449 1.90 24.54 -5.99
CA ASP A 449 2.41 23.36 -6.69
C ASP A 449 2.16 22.05 -5.92
N ARG A 450 1.58 22.15 -4.70
CA ARG A 450 1.35 21.05 -3.74
C ARG A 450 2.64 20.26 -3.47
N THR A 451 3.75 20.96 -3.19
CA THR A 451 5.07 20.34 -2.99
C THR A 451 5.62 20.51 -1.58
N TYR A 452 6.32 19.47 -1.12
CA TYR A 452 6.81 19.31 0.24
C TYR A 452 8.25 18.81 0.23
N GLN A 453 9.05 19.26 1.20
CA GLN A 453 10.36 18.71 1.50
C GLN A 453 10.20 17.67 2.60
N ILE A 454 10.74 16.48 2.36
CA ILE A 454 10.87 15.43 3.35
C ILE A 454 12.33 15.36 3.79
N ASN A 455 12.57 15.17 5.08
CA ASN A 455 13.89 14.92 5.65
C ASN A 455 13.85 13.67 6.51
N ILE A 456 14.84 12.79 6.36
CA ILE A 456 15.04 11.61 7.20
C ILE A 456 16.41 11.75 7.86
N GLY A 457 16.47 11.60 9.18
CA GLY A 457 17.69 11.42 9.96
C GLY A 457 17.70 10.03 10.59
N VAL A 458 18.85 9.35 10.56
CA VAL A 458 19.02 8.02 11.15
C VAL A 458 20.31 7.93 11.96
N ALA A 459 20.25 7.21 13.07
CA ALA A 459 21.37 6.82 13.91
C ALA A 459 21.14 5.42 14.48
N ALA A 460 22.22 4.70 14.74
CA ALA A 460 22.18 3.37 15.34
C ALA A 460 23.35 3.17 16.31
N LYS A 461 23.06 2.68 17.51
CA LYS A 461 24.08 2.18 18.44
C LYS A 461 24.57 0.80 17.98
N PRO A 462 25.79 0.37 18.34
CA PRO A 462 26.24 -1.00 18.10
C PRO A 462 25.26 -2.03 18.69
N ILE A 463 24.59 -2.81 17.84
CA ILE A 463 23.63 -3.86 18.23
C ILE A 463 24.37 -5.20 18.21
N GLU A 464 24.38 -5.93 19.34
CA GLU A 464 25.10 -7.21 19.49
C GLU A 464 24.59 -8.33 18.55
N HIS A 465 23.41 -8.15 17.94
CA HIS A 465 22.80 -9.04 16.94
C HIS A 465 22.67 -8.44 15.54
N SER A 466 23.19 -7.22 15.29
CA SER A 466 23.35 -6.80 13.89
C SER A 466 24.49 -7.60 13.27
N GLU A 467 24.29 -8.15 12.08
CA GLU A 467 25.37 -8.82 11.35
C GLU A 467 26.50 -7.81 11.11
N LYS A 468 27.52 -7.86 11.98
CA LYS A 468 28.83 -7.28 11.68
C LYS A 468 29.22 -7.87 10.34
N ARG A 469 29.39 -7.03 9.32
CA ARG A 469 29.75 -7.52 8.00
C ARG A 469 31.11 -8.17 8.05
N ASN A 470 31.08 -9.49 8.06
CA ASN A 470 32.24 -10.35 7.95
C ASN A 470 33.07 -9.88 6.78
N SER A 471 34.29 -9.45 7.05
CA SER A 471 35.10 -8.70 6.10
C SER A 471 36.31 -9.54 5.66
N ASN A 472 36.70 -9.37 4.40
CA ASN A 472 37.96 -9.89 3.90
C ASN A 472 39.05 -8.87 4.18
N ILE A 473 39.78 -9.04 5.28
CA ILE A 473 40.80 -8.10 5.74
C ILE A 473 42.19 -8.61 5.32
N VAL A 474 42.96 -7.79 4.60
CA VAL A 474 44.39 -8.04 4.34
C VAL A 474 45.23 -6.94 4.99
N LEU A 475 46.03 -7.33 5.99
CA LEU A 475 46.96 -6.46 6.67
C LEU A 475 48.31 -6.44 5.94
N VAL A 476 48.76 -5.26 5.50
CA VAL A 476 50.02 -5.05 4.77
C VAL A 476 50.98 -4.25 5.63
N LEU A 477 52.03 -4.93 6.12
CA LEU A 477 52.98 -4.40 7.10
C LEU A 477 54.35 -4.08 6.47
N ASP A 478 54.80 -2.85 6.67
CA ASP A 478 56.14 -2.40 6.30
C ASP A 478 57.22 -2.98 7.23
N THR A 479 58.00 -3.91 6.71
CA THR A 479 59.15 -4.54 7.38
C THR A 479 60.49 -3.97 6.90
N SER A 480 60.49 -2.77 6.32
CA SER A 480 61.71 -2.04 5.97
C SER A 480 62.49 -1.59 7.21
N ASN A 481 63.75 -1.22 6.98
CA ASN A 481 64.69 -0.93 8.06
C ASN A 481 64.37 0.35 8.85
N SER A 482 63.59 1.28 8.29
CA SER A 482 63.15 2.49 8.98
C SER A 482 62.09 2.19 10.05
N MET A 483 61.23 1.20 9.78
CA MET A 483 60.18 0.72 10.68
C MET A 483 60.73 -0.19 11.78
N LEU A 484 61.41 -1.28 11.39
CA LEU A 484 61.73 -2.38 12.33
C LEU A 484 62.64 -1.96 13.49
N TYR A 485 63.55 -1.03 13.24
CA TYR A 485 64.61 -0.63 14.17
C TYR A 485 64.38 0.74 14.82
N ARG A 486 63.17 1.30 14.69
CA ARG A 486 62.74 2.45 15.50
C ARG A 486 62.76 2.04 16.99
N ASN A 487 63.29 2.89 17.86
CA ASN A 487 63.30 2.62 19.30
C ASN A 487 62.03 3.19 19.93
N VAL A 488 61.29 2.34 20.64
CA VAL A 488 60.05 2.68 21.32
C VAL A 488 60.30 2.69 22.82
N MET A 489 59.89 3.73 23.53
CA MET A 489 60.09 3.82 24.98
C MET A 489 59.07 2.92 25.69
N ALA A 490 59.54 1.90 26.41
CA ALA A 490 58.71 0.92 27.10
C ALA A 490 58.42 1.31 28.56
N LEU A 491 59.38 1.94 29.24
CA LEU A 491 59.21 2.54 30.58
C LEU A 491 60.10 3.77 30.72
N SER A 492 59.66 4.71 31.57
CA SER A 492 60.46 5.85 32.02
C SER A 492 60.12 6.22 33.45
N GLY A 493 61.11 6.68 34.22
CA GLY A 493 60.92 7.18 35.58
C GLY A 493 62.23 7.31 36.34
N THR A 494 62.15 7.45 37.67
CA THR A 494 63.30 7.18 38.54
C THR A 494 63.68 5.69 38.49
N ARG A 495 64.92 5.35 38.84
CA ARG A 495 65.39 3.94 38.83
C ARG A 495 64.50 3.03 39.66
N LYS A 496 64.01 3.55 40.79
CA LYS A 496 63.07 2.87 41.68
C LYS A 496 61.74 2.57 40.99
N GLU A 497 61.10 3.59 40.39
CA GLU A 497 59.83 3.41 39.67
C GLU A 497 59.97 2.46 38.48
N VAL A 498 61.11 2.47 37.78
CA VAL A 498 61.39 1.51 36.70
C VAL A 498 61.56 0.10 37.27
N PHE A 499 62.28 -0.08 38.39
CA PHE A 499 62.44 -1.37 39.07
C PHE A 499 61.10 -1.94 39.56
N GLU A 500 60.29 -1.14 40.24
CA GLU A 500 58.96 -1.52 40.73
C GLU A 500 57.98 -1.87 39.59
N LYS A 501 58.20 -1.35 38.37
CA LYS A 501 57.38 -1.62 37.18
C LYS A 501 57.96 -2.64 36.21
N LEU A 502 59.12 -3.25 36.47
CA LEU A 502 59.68 -4.25 35.55
C LEU A 502 58.70 -5.41 35.28
N ASP A 503 57.95 -5.85 36.29
CA ASP A 503 56.98 -6.93 36.12
C ASP A 503 55.70 -6.55 35.35
N THR A 504 55.52 -5.28 34.98
CA THR A 504 54.47 -4.84 34.02
C THR A 504 54.96 -4.85 32.57
N LEU A 505 56.23 -5.16 32.31
CA LEU A 505 56.75 -5.35 30.96
C LEU A 505 56.38 -6.74 30.41
N ASP A 506 56.33 -6.86 29.09
CA ASP A 506 56.18 -8.15 28.41
C ASP A 506 57.43 -9.02 28.67
N LYS A 507 57.20 -10.11 29.40
CA LYS A 507 58.23 -11.05 29.87
C LYS A 507 58.83 -11.89 28.75
N SER A 508 58.28 -11.87 27.54
CA SER A 508 58.89 -12.49 26.36
C SER A 508 60.06 -11.67 25.79
N ARG A 509 60.10 -10.36 26.06
CA ARG A 509 60.97 -9.39 25.38
C ARG A 509 62.29 -9.12 26.09
N THR A 510 63.18 -8.49 25.33
CA THR A 510 64.39 -7.87 25.84
C THR A 510 64.30 -6.34 25.68
N TYR A 511 64.66 -5.62 26.72
CA TYR A 511 64.60 -4.15 26.77
C TYR A 511 65.99 -3.55 26.89
N SER A 512 66.26 -2.47 26.17
CA SER A 512 67.55 -1.77 26.16
C SER A 512 67.52 -0.54 27.08
N SER A 513 68.58 -0.30 27.84
CA SER A 513 68.75 0.89 28.67
C SER A 513 69.02 2.18 27.89
N GLU A 514 69.24 2.07 26.58
CA GLU A 514 69.46 3.19 25.67
C GLU A 514 68.87 2.91 24.31
N LYS A 515 68.54 3.97 23.56
CA LYS A 515 68.18 3.88 22.15
C LYS A 515 69.31 3.20 21.36
N LEU A 516 68.98 2.10 20.70
CA LEU A 516 69.85 1.35 19.81
C LEU A 516 70.00 2.11 18.48
N ASN A 517 71.19 2.63 18.19
CA ASN A 517 71.40 3.48 17.02
C ASN A 517 71.34 2.68 15.70
N GLY A 518 70.77 3.30 14.65
CA GLY A 518 70.64 2.72 13.31
C GLY A 518 71.92 2.83 12.45
N ILE A 519 72.02 1.90 11.50
CA ILE A 519 73.07 1.75 10.46
C ILE A 519 74.52 1.88 10.95
N GLY A 520 75.15 0.73 11.18
CA GLY A 520 76.60 0.57 11.34
C GLY A 520 76.94 -0.91 11.51
N ASN A 521 78.22 -1.26 11.59
CA ASN A 521 78.58 -2.63 11.96
C ASN A 521 77.97 -2.97 13.34
N CYS A 522 77.55 -4.22 13.52
CA CYS A 522 77.04 -4.70 14.81
C CYS A 522 78.17 -4.59 15.83
N CYS A 523 77.93 -3.87 16.94
CA CYS A 523 78.98 -3.33 17.80
C CYS A 523 79.96 -2.37 17.05
N PRO A 524 80.65 -1.43 17.73
CA PRO A 524 81.91 -0.90 17.19
C PRO A 524 82.80 -2.06 16.73
N ASP A 525 83.54 -1.94 15.61
CA ASP A 525 84.38 -3.04 15.08
C ASP A 525 85.33 -3.63 16.14
N THR A 526 85.80 -2.77 17.05
CA THR A 526 86.61 -3.10 18.23
C THR A 526 85.89 -3.91 19.30
N LEU A 527 84.59 -3.74 19.48
CA LEU A 527 83.76 -4.45 20.47
C LEU A 527 83.25 -5.78 19.88
N ASP A 528 82.93 -5.85 18.59
CA ASP A 528 82.57 -7.12 17.92
C ASP A 528 83.76 -8.06 17.79
N SER A 529 84.91 -7.58 17.31
CA SER A 529 86.11 -8.42 17.13
C SER A 529 86.63 -9.04 18.44
N ALA A 530 86.28 -8.46 19.59
CA ALA A 530 86.72 -8.85 20.92
C ALA A 530 85.70 -9.68 21.71
N LEU A 531 84.46 -9.86 21.21
CA LEU A 531 83.44 -10.73 21.81
C LEU A 531 83.68 -12.20 21.46
N SER A 532 83.48 -13.10 22.44
CA SER A 532 83.54 -14.54 22.19
C SER A 532 82.39 -15.01 21.29
N LYS A 533 82.59 -16.10 20.52
CA LYS A 533 81.54 -16.68 19.66
C LYS A 533 80.26 -17.04 20.43
N THR A 534 80.37 -17.36 21.73
CA THR A 534 79.23 -17.66 22.59
C THR A 534 78.51 -16.40 23.02
N ASP A 535 79.25 -15.36 23.43
CA ASP A 535 78.66 -14.08 23.84
C ASP A 535 77.99 -13.36 22.67
N LYS A 536 78.53 -13.47 21.45
CA LYS A 536 77.87 -13.00 20.22
C LYS A 536 76.51 -13.66 20.01
N LYS A 537 76.43 -15.00 20.07
CA LYS A 537 75.14 -15.72 19.95
C LYS A 537 74.14 -15.35 21.03
N THR A 538 74.62 -15.13 22.26
CA THR A 538 73.76 -14.63 23.34
C THR A 538 73.26 -13.22 23.03
N LEU A 539 74.13 -12.31 22.58
CA LEU A 539 73.75 -10.94 22.21
C LEU A 539 72.77 -10.90 21.02
N GLU A 540 73.00 -11.72 19.99
CA GLU A 540 72.10 -11.91 18.85
C GLU A 540 70.70 -12.37 19.30
N SER A 541 70.65 -13.37 20.20
CA SER A 541 69.41 -13.90 20.78
C SER A 541 68.68 -12.89 21.69
N LEU A 542 69.42 -12.05 22.42
CA LEU A 542 68.86 -10.98 23.25
C LEU A 542 68.26 -9.86 22.41
N LEU A 543 68.95 -9.42 21.36
CA LEU A 543 68.45 -8.35 20.49
C LEU A 543 67.34 -8.82 19.53
N GLY A 544 67.07 -10.13 19.45
CA GLY A 544 66.05 -10.70 18.56
C GLY A 544 66.39 -10.59 17.07
N ILE A 545 67.66 -10.31 16.73
CA ILE A 545 68.06 -9.99 15.36
C ILE A 545 68.29 -11.29 14.58
N SER A 546 67.34 -11.63 13.70
CA SER A 546 67.58 -12.61 12.64
C SER A 546 68.64 -12.06 11.68
N TYR A 547 69.86 -12.58 11.76
CA TYR A 547 70.95 -12.19 10.85
C TYR A 547 70.62 -12.63 9.41
N VAL A 548 70.22 -11.67 8.56
CA VAL A 548 70.05 -11.93 7.12
C VAL A 548 71.43 -12.13 6.52
N LYS A 549 71.79 -13.39 6.27
CA LYS A 549 73.09 -13.79 5.74
C LYS A 549 73.39 -13.02 4.44
N ASN A 550 74.49 -12.27 4.45
CA ASN A 550 74.98 -11.36 3.40
C ASN A 550 74.44 -9.90 3.42
N ASP A 551 73.70 -9.47 4.46
CA ASP A 551 73.47 -8.03 4.66
C ASP A 551 74.66 -7.38 5.37
N SER A 552 75.21 -6.31 4.79
CA SER A 552 76.28 -5.49 5.38
C SER A 552 75.77 -4.49 6.43
N LYS A 553 74.45 -4.32 6.56
CA LYS A 553 73.82 -3.41 7.51
C LYS A 553 73.19 -4.17 8.67
N CYS A 554 73.99 -4.46 9.69
CA CYS A 554 73.44 -4.82 10.98
C CYS A 554 72.76 -3.58 11.62
N TYR A 555 71.62 -3.79 12.27
CA TYR A 555 70.95 -2.76 13.05
C TYR A 555 71.03 -3.12 14.53
N GLY A 556 70.78 -2.15 15.41
CA GLY A 556 70.85 -2.39 16.85
C GLY A 556 72.26 -2.19 17.42
N ARG A 557 72.97 -1.11 17.05
CA ARG A 557 74.31 -0.84 17.59
C ARG A 557 74.25 -0.51 19.08
N VAL A 558 74.48 -1.53 19.90
CA VAL A 558 74.76 -1.40 21.33
C VAL A 558 76.06 -0.64 21.56
N LYS A 559 76.06 0.27 22.54
CA LYS A 559 77.25 0.98 23.01
C LYS A 559 77.89 0.20 24.16
N GLU A 560 79.12 0.56 24.51
CA GLU A 560 79.86 -0.04 25.63
C GLU A 560 79.09 -0.03 26.96
N ASN A 561 78.27 1.00 27.20
CA ASN A 561 77.46 1.18 28.40
C ASN A 561 76.00 0.69 28.26
N THR A 562 75.58 0.24 27.07
CA THR A 562 74.23 -0.27 26.86
C THR A 562 74.01 -1.54 27.69
N THR A 563 72.88 -1.58 28.37
CA THR A 563 72.43 -2.70 29.20
C THR A 563 71.16 -3.28 28.61
N LEU A 564 71.07 -4.61 28.55
CA LEU A 564 69.85 -5.30 28.13
C LEU A 564 69.20 -5.96 29.36
N LEU A 565 67.87 -5.88 29.47
CA LEU A 565 67.05 -6.52 30.48
C LEU A 565 66.17 -7.58 29.82
N ARG A 566 66.19 -8.82 30.30
CA ARG A 566 65.30 -9.89 29.85
C ARG A 566 64.74 -10.67 31.03
N TYR A 567 63.48 -11.09 30.94
CA TYR A 567 62.90 -12.01 31.91
C TYR A 567 63.18 -13.46 31.49
N GLU A 568 63.79 -14.24 32.37
CA GLU A 568 64.09 -15.65 32.13
C GLU A 568 64.18 -16.40 33.47
N GLY A 569 63.81 -17.68 33.52
CA GLY A 569 63.94 -18.50 34.72
C GLY A 569 63.26 -17.93 35.98
N GLY A 570 62.14 -17.20 35.81
CA GLY A 570 61.37 -16.61 36.91
C GLY A 570 61.88 -15.26 37.43
N ALA A 571 62.86 -14.62 36.78
CA ALA A 571 63.38 -13.31 37.21
C ALA A 571 63.86 -12.44 36.05
N TRP A 572 63.92 -11.12 36.29
CA TRP A 572 64.61 -10.18 35.40
C TRP A 572 66.14 -10.29 35.56
N TYR A 573 66.83 -10.39 34.43
CA TYR A 573 68.29 -10.42 34.33
C TYR A 573 68.83 -9.22 33.55
N ARG A 574 69.87 -8.60 34.11
CA ARG A 574 70.71 -7.58 33.48
C ARG A 574 71.84 -8.24 32.72
N TYR A 575 71.95 -7.94 31.45
CA TYR A 575 73.10 -8.23 30.58
C TYR A 575 73.86 -6.94 30.28
N TYR A 576 75.18 -6.96 30.42
CA TYR A 576 76.03 -5.78 30.25
C TYR A 576 77.44 -6.18 29.80
N PHE A 577 78.12 -5.27 29.11
CA PHE A 577 79.49 -5.50 28.64
C PHE A 577 80.50 -5.27 29.75
N ASN A 578 81.34 -6.28 29.98
CA ASN A 578 82.52 -6.20 30.83
C ASN A 578 83.75 -6.08 29.92
N ILE A 579 84.35 -4.89 29.88
CA ILE A 579 85.35 -4.48 28.89
C ILE A 579 86.71 -4.33 29.57
N THR A 580 87.69 -5.11 29.13
CA THR A 580 89.10 -4.97 29.55
C THR A 580 89.84 -4.09 28.55
N ARG A 581 90.57 -3.09 29.04
CA ARG A 581 91.40 -2.18 28.23
C ARG A 581 92.88 -2.37 28.56
N GLY A 582 93.72 -2.44 27.52
CA GLY A 582 95.18 -2.50 27.64
C GLY A 582 95.84 -1.12 27.77
N LEU A 583 97.17 -1.09 27.72
CA LEU A 583 97.92 0.17 27.54
C LEU A 583 97.40 0.92 26.30
N PHE A 584 97.39 2.25 26.38
CA PHE A 584 96.80 3.16 25.37
C PHE A 584 95.27 3.05 25.19
N GLY A 585 94.56 2.35 26.08
CA GLY A 585 93.09 2.36 26.13
C GLY A 585 92.38 1.48 25.09
N VAL A 586 93.15 0.71 24.31
CA VAL A 586 92.64 -0.27 23.34
C VAL A 586 91.88 -1.39 24.06
N ILE A 587 90.73 -1.79 23.52
CA ILE A 587 89.94 -2.92 24.03
C ILE A 587 90.69 -4.22 23.73
N THR A 588 90.97 -5.03 24.76
CA THR A 588 91.72 -6.30 24.63
C THR A 588 90.88 -7.54 24.89
N ASN A 589 89.75 -7.39 25.60
CA ASN A 589 88.78 -8.47 25.83
C ASN A 589 87.41 -7.87 26.15
N VAL A 590 86.34 -8.48 25.65
CA VAL A 590 84.94 -8.09 25.90
C VAL A 590 84.15 -9.34 26.25
N LYS A 591 83.47 -9.30 27.40
CA LYS A 591 82.57 -10.37 27.83
C LYS A 591 81.17 -9.82 28.05
N LEU A 592 80.15 -10.58 27.68
CA LEU A 592 78.76 -10.27 28.03
C LEU A 592 78.43 -10.94 29.36
N ASP A 593 78.45 -10.16 30.45
CA ASP A 593 78.12 -10.67 31.78
C ASP A 593 76.62 -10.53 32.08
N ARG A 594 76.07 -11.51 32.82
CA ARG A 594 74.66 -11.59 33.23
C ARG A 594 74.53 -11.63 34.75
N ARG A 595 73.60 -10.86 35.33
CA ARG A 595 73.18 -10.98 36.75
C ARG A 595 71.70 -10.66 36.95
N LYS A 596 71.09 -11.15 38.03
CA LYS A 596 69.71 -10.75 38.41
C LYS A 596 69.66 -9.24 38.68
N VAL A 597 68.61 -8.57 38.21
CA VAL A 597 68.43 -7.11 38.33
C VAL A 597 68.25 -6.68 39.79
N LYS A 598 68.72 -5.47 40.09
CA LYS A 598 68.53 -4.73 41.35
C LYS A 598 68.03 -3.31 41.06
N GLU A 599 67.56 -2.58 42.07
CA GLU A 599 67.11 -1.19 41.91
C GLU A 599 68.19 -0.28 41.28
N ASP A 600 69.44 -0.37 41.76
CA ASP A 600 70.58 0.38 41.21
C ASP A 600 70.95 0.00 39.76
N ASP A 601 70.53 -1.18 39.30
CA ASP A 601 70.78 -1.69 37.94
C ASP A 601 69.76 -1.14 36.91
N CYS A 602 68.64 -0.54 37.36
CA CYS A 602 67.64 0.03 36.47
C CYS A 602 68.08 1.38 35.87
N PRO A 603 67.93 1.58 34.55
CA PRO A 603 68.05 2.91 33.95
C PRO A 603 66.81 3.77 34.25
N THR A 604 66.86 5.05 33.90
CA THR A 604 65.70 5.95 33.95
C THR A 604 64.74 5.78 32.77
N GLU A 605 65.18 5.10 31.70
CA GLU A 605 64.42 4.84 30.48
C GLU A 605 64.75 3.42 29.97
N LEU A 606 63.73 2.71 29.49
CA LEU A 606 63.87 1.42 28.81
C LEU A 606 63.24 1.49 27.42
N TYR A 607 63.88 0.83 26.46
CA TYR A 607 63.51 0.84 25.06
C TYR A 607 63.27 -0.56 24.50
N THR A 608 62.27 -0.71 23.63
CA THR A 608 62.03 -1.88 22.78
C THR A 608 62.12 -1.49 21.30
N THR A 609 61.99 -2.44 20.39
CA THR A 609 62.06 -2.19 18.94
C THR A 609 60.66 -2.03 18.33
N GLY A 610 60.56 -1.26 17.25
CA GLY A 610 59.33 -1.08 16.48
C GLY A 610 58.76 -2.40 15.95
N MET A 611 59.63 -3.37 15.61
CA MET A 611 59.23 -4.75 15.28
C MET A 611 58.35 -5.39 16.37
N GLU A 612 58.82 -5.40 17.62
CA GLU A 612 58.10 -6.06 18.71
C GLU A 612 56.83 -5.30 19.09
N THR A 613 56.81 -3.97 18.94
CA THR A 613 55.58 -3.17 19.04
C THR A 613 54.58 -3.51 17.92
N MET A 614 55.05 -3.71 16.69
CA MET A 614 54.21 -4.11 15.55
C MET A 614 53.61 -5.51 15.72
N LYS A 615 54.40 -6.48 16.18
CA LYS A 615 53.91 -7.82 16.54
C LYS A 615 52.80 -7.74 17.59
N GLN A 616 52.99 -6.94 18.64
CA GLN A 616 51.99 -6.76 19.69
C GLN A 616 50.68 -6.20 19.15
N ALA A 617 50.74 -5.06 18.46
CA ALA A 617 49.57 -4.42 17.87
C ALA A 617 48.87 -5.36 16.87
N THR A 618 49.62 -6.17 16.12
CA THR A 618 49.06 -7.17 15.21
C THR A 618 48.37 -8.31 15.97
N LYS A 619 48.92 -8.80 17.09
CA LYS A 619 48.24 -9.81 17.94
C LYS A 619 46.95 -9.25 18.55
N GLU A 620 46.99 -8.02 19.04
CA GLU A 620 45.80 -7.34 19.61
C GLU A 620 44.73 -7.10 18.53
N LEU A 621 45.11 -6.73 17.30
CA LEU A 621 44.20 -6.70 16.16
C LEU A 621 43.60 -8.10 15.88
N VAL A 622 44.40 -9.15 15.87
CA VAL A 622 43.94 -10.54 15.67
C VAL A 622 43.03 -11.01 16.81
N ASP A 623 43.18 -10.52 18.03
CA ASP A 623 42.27 -10.80 19.14
C ASP A 623 40.95 -10.02 19.05
N ASN A 624 40.96 -8.84 18.42
CA ASN A 624 39.77 -7.98 18.28
C ASN A 624 38.93 -8.23 17.01
N ILE A 625 39.51 -8.76 15.93
CA ILE A 625 38.77 -9.07 14.68
C ILE A 625 37.64 -10.07 14.95
N ASP A 626 36.47 -9.81 14.38
CA ASP A 626 35.33 -10.72 14.42
C ASP A 626 35.68 -12.16 13.96
N GLY A 627 35.10 -13.16 14.62
CA GLY A 627 35.37 -14.57 14.32
C GLY A 627 35.04 -14.97 12.88
N GLU A 628 33.97 -14.44 12.31
CA GLU A 628 33.52 -14.84 10.97
C GLU A 628 34.12 -13.99 9.84
N SER A 629 34.91 -12.96 10.18
CA SER A 629 35.79 -12.27 9.24
C SER A 629 36.97 -13.15 8.80
N ASN A 630 37.53 -12.82 7.65
CA ASN A 630 38.72 -13.49 7.10
C ASN A 630 39.95 -12.55 7.21
N LEU A 631 41.11 -13.08 7.61
CA LEU A 631 42.35 -12.31 7.75
C LEU A 631 43.51 -12.91 6.96
N GLY A 632 44.13 -12.07 6.11
CA GLY A 632 45.43 -12.28 5.50
C GLY A 632 46.47 -11.30 6.07
N ILE A 633 47.73 -11.71 6.12
CA ILE A 633 48.84 -10.85 6.57
C ILE A 633 49.97 -10.93 5.55
N VAL A 634 50.33 -9.78 4.99
CA VAL A 634 51.41 -9.59 4.02
C VAL A 634 52.48 -8.70 4.64
N LEU A 635 53.74 -9.14 4.53
CA LEU A 635 54.91 -8.37 4.92
C LEU A 635 55.62 -7.85 3.66
N PHE A 636 56.13 -6.62 3.68
CA PHE A 636 56.92 -6.09 2.57
C PHE A 636 58.20 -5.35 2.98
N ASP A 637 59.16 -5.35 2.08
CA ASP A 637 60.25 -4.39 1.91
C ASP A 637 60.54 -4.31 0.38
N THR A 638 61.80 -4.37 -0.06
CA THR A 638 62.22 -4.78 -1.42
C THR A 638 61.66 -6.11 -1.96
N LYS A 639 60.99 -6.91 -1.12
CA LYS A 639 60.24 -8.12 -1.48
C LYS A 639 58.91 -8.13 -0.74
N ALA A 640 58.00 -9.02 -1.13
CA ALA A 640 56.81 -9.34 -0.32
C ALA A 640 56.82 -10.81 0.14
N LYS A 641 56.06 -11.09 1.20
CA LYS A 641 55.78 -12.43 1.72
C LYS A 641 54.37 -12.43 2.31
N ALA A 642 53.47 -13.28 1.81
CA ALA A 642 52.32 -13.70 2.58
C ALA A 642 52.79 -14.46 3.84
N LEU A 643 52.62 -13.86 5.01
CA LEU A 643 52.83 -14.52 6.30
C LEU A 643 51.63 -15.42 6.63
N GLN A 644 50.44 -14.94 6.28
CA GLN A 644 49.18 -15.65 6.35
C GLN A 644 48.41 -15.34 5.05
N ASN A 645 48.04 -16.38 4.30
CA ASN A 645 47.02 -16.25 3.26
C ASN A 645 45.66 -16.05 3.92
N ILE A 646 44.72 -15.39 3.26
CA ILE A 646 43.42 -15.11 3.85
C ILE A 646 42.73 -16.39 4.37
N VAL A 647 42.30 -16.38 5.64
CA VAL A 647 41.59 -17.49 6.31
C VAL A 647 40.57 -16.93 7.29
N ASN A 648 39.47 -17.66 7.52
CA ASN A 648 38.49 -17.36 8.58
C ASN A 648 39.18 -17.33 9.96
N VAL A 649 38.83 -16.34 10.78
CA VAL A 649 39.52 -16.07 12.05
C VAL A 649 39.06 -17.00 13.19
N SER A 650 37.78 -17.35 13.30
CA SER A 650 37.25 -18.18 14.39
C SER A 650 37.95 -19.54 14.44
N ALA A 651 38.17 -20.18 13.29
CA ALA A 651 38.90 -21.45 13.19
C ALA A 651 40.43 -21.32 13.34
N ASN A 652 41.03 -20.13 13.20
CA ASN A 652 42.49 -19.97 13.05
C ASN A 652 43.16 -18.99 14.03
N ARG A 653 42.44 -18.30 14.92
CA ARG A 653 42.94 -17.17 15.73
C ARG A 653 44.32 -17.40 16.37
N GLU A 654 44.50 -18.49 17.11
CA GLU A 654 45.79 -18.83 17.74
C GLU A 654 46.88 -19.23 16.72
N SER A 655 46.51 -19.90 15.61
CA SER A 655 47.44 -20.21 14.51
C SER A 655 47.99 -18.92 13.86
N ILE A 656 47.14 -17.92 13.68
CA ILE A 656 47.52 -16.60 13.17
C ILE A 656 48.44 -15.89 14.18
N LYS A 657 48.08 -15.84 15.47
CA LYS A 657 48.90 -15.21 16.53
C LYS A 657 50.29 -15.83 16.65
N ASN A 658 50.40 -17.15 16.50
CA ASN A 658 51.70 -17.83 16.47
C ASN A 658 52.55 -17.43 15.24
N LYS A 659 51.93 -17.27 14.05
CA LYS A 659 52.64 -16.75 12.86
C LYS A 659 53.06 -15.29 12.99
N VAL A 660 52.37 -14.48 13.80
CA VAL A 660 52.77 -13.09 14.07
C VAL A 660 54.12 -13.02 14.79
N ASP A 661 54.53 -14.05 15.54
CA ASP A 661 55.88 -14.10 16.12
C ASP A 661 57.00 -14.25 15.06
N ASP A 662 56.67 -14.87 13.91
CA ASP A 662 57.56 -15.02 12.74
C ASP A 662 57.68 -13.74 11.88
N ILE A 663 57.04 -12.62 12.27
CA ILE A 663 57.26 -11.34 11.58
C ILE A 663 58.74 -10.99 11.66
N THR A 664 59.34 -10.94 10.47
CA THR A 664 60.75 -10.79 10.20
C THR A 664 60.89 -10.02 8.89
N ARG A 665 62.06 -9.41 8.67
CA ARG A 665 62.37 -8.70 7.43
C ARG A 665 62.45 -9.65 6.24
N VAL A 666 61.82 -9.28 5.13
CA VAL A 666 61.61 -10.18 3.97
C VAL A 666 62.63 -10.03 2.83
N GLY A 667 63.45 -8.98 2.84
CA GLY A 667 64.47 -8.72 1.81
C GLY A 667 65.60 -7.81 2.30
N SER A 668 66.00 -6.82 1.49
CA SER A 668 67.10 -5.90 1.79
C SER A 668 66.67 -4.57 2.42
N GLY A 669 65.45 -4.46 2.94
CA GLY A 669 65.06 -3.44 3.94
C GLY A 669 64.94 -2.01 3.46
N ALA A 670 64.83 -1.79 2.15
CA ALA A 670 64.32 -0.56 1.58
C ALA A 670 62.80 -0.67 1.35
N THR A 671 62.10 0.47 1.35
CA THR A 671 60.63 0.53 1.34
C THR A 671 60.08 0.50 -0.09
N TYR A 672 59.53 -0.64 -0.52
CA TYR A 672 58.89 -0.84 -1.84
C TYR A 672 57.45 -1.37 -1.67
N PRO A 673 56.47 -0.52 -1.30
CA PRO A 673 55.10 -0.97 -1.05
C PRO A 673 54.40 -1.64 -2.23
N SER A 674 54.83 -1.42 -3.47
CA SER A 674 54.15 -2.02 -4.63
C SER A 674 54.20 -3.55 -4.61
N TYR A 675 55.25 -4.15 -4.04
CA TYR A 675 55.30 -5.60 -3.84
C TYR A 675 54.28 -6.07 -2.79
N GLY A 676 54.16 -5.35 -1.67
CA GLY A 676 53.19 -5.67 -0.61
C GLY A 676 51.74 -5.56 -1.10
N LEU A 677 51.43 -4.50 -1.84
CA LEU A 677 50.10 -4.33 -2.43
C LEU A 677 49.81 -5.37 -3.52
N THR A 678 50.80 -5.75 -4.34
CA THR A 678 50.61 -6.80 -5.36
C THR A 678 50.34 -8.15 -4.72
N GLU A 679 51.04 -8.50 -3.64
CA GLU A 679 50.79 -9.74 -2.91
C GLU A 679 49.42 -9.74 -2.20
N ALA A 680 48.98 -8.59 -1.67
CA ALA A 680 47.63 -8.44 -1.13
C ALA A 680 46.55 -8.57 -2.21
N GLU A 681 46.75 -7.97 -3.38
CA GLU A 681 45.87 -8.12 -4.55
C GLU A 681 45.79 -9.58 -5.02
N ASN A 682 46.91 -10.31 -5.02
CA ASN A 682 46.92 -11.75 -5.32
C ASN A 682 46.02 -12.55 -4.36
N GLN A 683 45.97 -12.20 -3.07
CA GLN A 683 45.08 -12.88 -2.11
C GLN A 683 43.60 -12.64 -2.45
N PHE A 684 43.19 -11.39 -2.69
CA PHE A 684 41.81 -11.08 -3.11
C PHE A 684 41.43 -11.72 -4.45
N ASN A 685 42.37 -11.85 -5.38
CA ASN A 685 42.13 -12.45 -6.69
C ASN A 685 42.21 -14.00 -6.70
N SER A 686 42.57 -14.65 -5.59
CA SER A 686 42.89 -16.08 -5.57
C SER A 686 41.69 -17.04 -5.60
N GLY A 687 40.46 -16.54 -5.79
CA GLY A 687 39.30 -17.33 -6.18
C GLY A 687 38.89 -18.42 -5.18
N GLN A 688 39.00 -18.14 -3.89
CA GLN A 688 38.53 -19.01 -2.81
C GLN A 688 37.06 -18.71 -2.50
N ASP A 689 36.20 -19.73 -2.34
CA ASP A 689 34.80 -19.55 -1.94
C ASP A 689 34.63 -18.72 -0.66
N ILE A 690 35.62 -18.78 0.23
CA ILE A 690 35.67 -18.02 1.51
C ILE A 690 35.64 -16.50 1.33
N LEU A 691 35.92 -15.98 0.12
CA LEU A 691 35.93 -14.56 -0.21
C LEU A 691 34.56 -14.02 -0.64
N ASN A 692 33.64 -14.90 -1.04
CA ASN A 692 32.32 -14.49 -1.53
C ASN A 692 31.51 -13.81 -0.42
N ASP A 693 30.61 -12.92 -0.84
CA ASP A 693 29.60 -12.26 0.02
C ASP A 693 30.17 -11.39 1.17
N LYS A 694 31.43 -10.95 1.06
CA LYS A 694 32.15 -10.15 2.08
C LYS A 694 32.85 -8.92 1.48
N ASP A 695 32.83 -7.81 2.21
CA ASP A 695 33.48 -6.56 1.80
C ASP A 695 35.03 -6.68 1.88
N ASN A 696 35.73 -6.21 0.84
CA ASN A 696 37.20 -6.34 0.73
C ASN A 696 37.94 -5.11 1.30
N HIS A 697 38.75 -5.33 2.33
CA HIS A 697 39.45 -4.28 3.07
C HIS A 697 40.96 -4.54 3.18
N LEU A 698 41.77 -3.52 2.89
CA LEU A 698 43.22 -3.56 3.07
C LEU A 698 43.64 -2.56 4.14
N ILE A 699 44.38 -2.99 5.15
CA ILE A 699 45.00 -2.11 6.15
C ILE A 699 46.49 -2.00 5.83
N PHE A 700 46.94 -0.83 5.39
CA PHE A 700 48.32 -0.55 5.00
C PHE A 700 49.05 0.26 6.07
N PHE A 701 50.20 -0.21 6.53
CA PHE A 701 51.00 0.46 7.57
C PHE A 701 52.45 0.71 7.11
N SER A 702 52.93 1.96 7.16
CA SER A 702 54.29 2.39 6.75
C SER A 702 54.68 3.76 7.34
N ASP A 703 55.97 4.14 7.27
CA ASP A 703 56.48 5.49 7.58
C ASP A 703 56.65 6.42 6.36
N GLY A 704 56.02 6.08 5.23
CA GLY A 704 55.67 7.06 4.19
C GLY A 704 56.67 7.23 3.04
N ALA A 705 57.90 6.70 3.15
CA ALA A 705 59.01 6.95 2.22
C ALA A 705 59.21 5.83 1.16
N ALA A 706 58.25 5.64 0.25
CA ALA A 706 58.36 4.65 -0.83
C ALA A 706 59.45 4.97 -1.88
N GLN A 707 60.24 3.98 -2.28
CA GLN A 707 61.21 4.09 -3.39
C GLN A 707 60.60 3.84 -4.78
N ASP A 708 59.37 3.33 -4.83
CA ASP A 708 58.62 2.90 -6.01
C ASP A 708 57.24 3.57 -6.11
N TYR A 709 57.14 4.84 -5.68
CA TYR A 709 55.90 5.62 -5.54
C TYR A 709 54.88 5.41 -6.69
N ASN A 710 55.30 5.56 -7.95
CA ASN A 710 54.42 5.45 -9.12
C ASN A 710 53.82 4.04 -9.29
N SER A 711 54.63 3.00 -9.08
CA SER A 711 54.19 1.61 -9.13
C SER A 711 53.18 1.34 -8.01
N THR A 712 53.48 1.82 -6.80
CA THR A 712 52.63 1.68 -5.62
C THR A 712 51.25 2.31 -5.83
N VAL A 713 51.18 3.55 -6.33
CA VAL A 713 49.91 4.23 -6.65
C VAL A 713 49.14 3.49 -7.76
N THR A 714 49.84 2.93 -8.75
CA THR A 714 49.21 2.17 -9.85
C THR A 714 48.52 0.90 -9.35
N VAL A 715 49.16 0.14 -8.44
CA VAL A 715 48.55 -1.05 -7.83
C VAL A 715 47.36 -0.65 -6.95
N ALA A 716 47.54 0.33 -6.06
CA ALA A 716 46.47 0.77 -5.16
C ALA A 716 45.21 1.25 -5.89
N ASN A 717 45.37 2.00 -6.98
CA ASN A 717 44.22 2.47 -7.76
C ASN A 717 43.48 1.32 -8.46
N ARG A 718 44.21 0.31 -8.97
CA ARG A 718 43.59 -0.91 -9.54
C ARG A 718 42.80 -1.69 -8.49
N MET A 719 43.36 -1.88 -7.29
CA MET A 719 42.66 -2.54 -6.18
C MET A 719 41.36 -1.79 -5.79
N LYS A 720 41.40 -0.44 -5.73
CA LYS A 720 40.21 0.39 -5.48
C LYS A 720 39.17 0.28 -6.60
N THR A 721 39.58 0.23 -7.87
CA THR A 721 38.67 -0.03 -9.00
C THR A 721 38.02 -1.42 -8.89
N ASN A 722 38.72 -2.42 -8.34
CA ASN A 722 38.21 -3.76 -8.07
C ASN A 722 37.47 -3.88 -6.72
N GLY A 723 37.01 -2.76 -6.13
CA GLY A 723 36.18 -2.75 -4.92
C GLY A 723 36.92 -2.88 -3.58
N VAL A 724 38.26 -2.87 -3.55
CA VAL A 724 39.02 -2.94 -2.29
C VAL A 724 39.11 -1.57 -1.62
N THR A 725 38.66 -1.46 -0.37
CA THR A 725 38.83 -0.24 0.45
C THR A 725 40.17 -0.25 1.17
N ILE A 726 41.01 0.77 0.92
CA ILE A 726 42.36 0.88 1.49
C ILE A 726 42.38 1.85 2.67
N TRP A 727 42.61 1.32 3.87
CA TRP A 727 42.89 2.05 5.10
C TRP A 727 44.40 2.29 5.22
N GLY A 728 44.84 3.55 5.30
CA GLY A 728 46.25 3.88 5.47
C GLY A 728 46.58 4.34 6.88
N ILE A 729 47.58 3.73 7.50
CA ILE A 729 48.10 4.11 8.82
C ILE A 729 49.52 4.67 8.64
N ASP A 730 49.68 5.96 8.92
CA ASP A 730 50.94 6.70 8.72
C ASP A 730 51.70 6.88 10.03
N ALA A 731 52.94 6.38 10.09
CA ALA A 731 53.80 6.40 11.27
C ALA A 731 54.61 7.70 11.46
N VAL A 732 54.41 8.71 10.61
CA VAL A 732 55.06 10.02 10.65
C VAL A 732 54.08 11.14 10.33
N SER A 733 54.09 12.24 11.08
CA SER A 733 53.16 13.36 10.90
C SER A 733 53.50 14.33 9.76
N GLU A 734 54.35 13.93 8.80
CA GLU A 734 54.75 14.80 7.68
C GLU A 734 53.76 14.69 6.50
N VAL A 735 53.15 15.83 6.17
CA VAL A 735 52.01 15.92 5.25
C VAL A 735 52.44 15.70 3.80
N GLY A 736 52.54 14.45 3.37
CA GLY A 736 52.83 14.09 1.97
C GLY A 736 53.19 12.64 1.65
N GLY A 737 53.14 11.71 2.61
CA GLY A 737 53.60 10.32 2.44
C GLY A 737 52.77 9.46 1.46
N ILE A 738 53.39 8.37 0.97
CA ILE A 738 52.75 7.39 0.07
C ILE A 738 51.43 6.84 0.61
N VAL A 739 51.33 6.66 1.94
CA VAL A 739 50.15 6.16 2.66
C VAL A 739 48.90 6.92 2.23
N ARG A 740 48.92 8.26 2.35
CA ARG A 740 47.82 9.14 2.00
C ARG A 740 47.48 9.11 0.51
N SER A 741 48.46 8.85 -0.36
CA SER A 741 48.25 8.77 -1.81
C SER A 741 47.56 7.49 -2.27
N ILE A 742 47.64 6.40 -1.50
CA ILE A 742 47.03 5.11 -1.84
C ILE A 742 45.70 4.85 -1.17
N SER A 743 45.47 5.39 0.04
CA SER A 743 44.22 5.21 0.79
C SER A 743 42.96 5.59 0.00
N SER A 744 41.84 5.00 0.40
CA SER A 744 40.51 5.46 0.03
C SER A 744 40.20 6.80 0.72
N GLU A 745 39.28 7.57 0.13
CA GLU A 745 38.94 8.91 0.63
C GLU A 745 38.46 8.89 2.09
N GLY A 746 39.04 9.75 2.93
CA GLY A 746 38.74 9.79 4.37
C GLY A 746 39.32 8.64 5.22
N LYS A 747 39.90 7.59 4.61
CA LYS A 747 40.35 6.37 5.30
C LYS A 747 41.85 6.41 5.67
N VAL A 748 42.33 7.53 6.22
CA VAL A 748 43.74 7.74 6.67
C VAL A 748 43.80 8.01 8.17
N ILE A 749 44.63 7.25 8.88
CA ILE A 749 44.86 7.36 10.32
C ILE A 749 46.33 7.75 10.55
N ASN A 750 46.57 8.89 11.18
CA ASN A 750 47.92 9.36 11.51
C ASN A 750 48.28 8.92 12.94
N VAL A 751 49.39 8.21 13.14
CA VAL A 751 49.88 7.86 14.47
C VAL A 751 51.13 8.64 14.85
N ASN A 752 51.10 9.26 16.04
CA ASN A 752 52.24 9.96 16.63
C ASN A 752 53.22 8.95 17.24
N GLY A 753 53.83 8.11 16.40
CA GLY A 753 54.71 7.02 16.81
C GLY A 753 54.05 5.64 16.77
N ILE A 754 54.88 4.61 16.64
CA ILE A 754 54.47 3.20 16.47
C ILE A 754 53.93 2.59 17.78
N GLU A 755 54.21 3.21 18.93
CA GLU A 755 53.61 2.91 20.22
C GLU A 755 52.07 2.95 20.21
N ASN A 756 51.46 3.79 19.38
CA ASN A 756 49.99 3.94 19.29
C ASN A 756 49.39 3.09 18.15
N LEU A 757 50.15 2.16 17.57
CA LEU A 757 49.70 1.36 16.42
C LEU A 757 48.48 0.48 16.74
N SER A 758 48.38 -0.04 17.97
CA SER A 758 47.22 -0.85 18.39
C SER A 758 45.91 -0.04 18.38
N GLU A 759 45.96 1.22 18.85
CA GLU A 759 44.83 2.15 18.81
C GLU A 759 44.41 2.45 17.35
N ALA A 760 45.37 2.60 16.44
CA ALA A 760 45.08 2.83 15.02
C ALA A 760 44.56 1.60 14.28
N PHE A 761 45.10 0.41 14.55
CA PHE A 761 44.53 -0.85 14.06
C PHE A 761 43.12 -1.06 14.60
N THR A 762 42.88 -0.78 15.88
CA THR A 762 41.55 -0.82 16.49
C THR A 762 40.60 0.20 15.85
N THR A 763 41.06 1.42 15.58
CA THR A 763 40.27 2.46 14.91
C THR A 763 39.91 2.08 13.47
N ALA A 764 40.85 1.50 12.71
CA ALA A 764 40.59 0.97 11.39
C ALA A 764 39.59 -0.19 11.45
N LEU A 765 39.78 -1.13 12.38
CA LEU A 765 38.93 -2.31 12.55
C LEU A 765 37.49 -1.92 12.94
N ILE A 766 37.30 -1.08 13.95
CA ILE A 766 35.98 -0.56 14.35
C ILE A 766 35.28 0.10 13.15
N SER A 767 36.04 0.74 12.27
CA SER A 767 35.50 1.41 11.08
C SER A 767 35.30 0.49 9.87
N ILE A 768 35.84 -0.74 9.90
CA ILE A 768 35.55 -1.83 8.94
C ILE A 768 34.32 -2.60 9.42
N GLU A 769 34.30 -2.98 10.71
CA GLU A 769 33.18 -3.64 11.40
C GLU A 769 32.03 -2.67 11.74
N LYS A 770 32.07 -1.44 11.21
CA LYS A 770 31.04 -0.43 11.44
C LYS A 770 29.68 -0.98 11.04
N GLN A 771 28.72 -0.75 11.90
CA GLN A 771 27.34 -1.16 11.68
C GLN A 771 26.79 -0.54 10.40
N LYS A 772 26.16 -1.38 9.57
CA LYS A 772 25.52 -0.95 8.33
C LYS A 772 24.04 -1.28 8.36
N GLY A 773 23.25 -0.38 7.82
CA GLY A 773 21.80 -0.56 7.73
C GLY A 773 21.26 -0.34 6.33
N GLU A 774 20.01 -0.73 6.16
CA GLU A 774 19.18 -0.36 5.01
C GLU A 774 18.08 0.59 5.49
N ILE A 775 17.75 1.58 4.67
CA ILE A 775 16.65 2.51 4.93
C ILE A 775 15.71 2.42 3.74
N VAL A 776 14.43 2.17 3.99
CA VAL A 776 13.38 2.08 2.98
C VAL A 776 12.29 3.07 3.32
N ASP A 777 11.96 3.94 2.37
CA ASP A 777 10.88 4.92 2.52
C ASP A 777 9.87 4.74 1.39
N TYR A 778 8.73 4.15 1.70
CA TYR A 778 7.63 3.96 0.75
C TYR A 778 6.79 5.23 0.72
N ILE A 779 6.68 5.85 -0.44
CA ILE A 779 5.92 7.10 -0.58
C ILE A 779 4.42 6.77 -0.55
N ASP A 780 3.64 7.57 0.19
CA ASP A 780 2.18 7.43 0.27
C ASP A 780 1.56 7.61 -1.12
N ASP A 781 0.55 6.79 -1.46
CA ASP A 781 -0.04 6.75 -2.80
C ASP A 781 -0.69 8.08 -3.22
N ARG A 782 -0.97 9.04 -2.32
CA ARG A 782 -1.42 10.41 -2.64
C ARG A 782 -0.31 11.32 -3.18
N PHE A 783 0.96 10.88 -3.12
CA PHE A 783 2.13 11.67 -3.51
C PHE A 783 2.94 11.04 -4.65
N GLU A 784 3.77 11.88 -5.25
CA GLU A 784 4.75 11.55 -6.28
C GLU A 784 6.14 12.04 -5.87
N LEU A 785 7.15 11.22 -6.12
CA LEU A 785 8.54 11.55 -5.89
C LEU A 785 9.09 12.41 -7.04
N VAL A 786 9.48 13.65 -6.74
CA VAL A 786 9.86 14.66 -7.75
C VAL A 786 11.26 15.22 -7.55
N LYS A 787 11.89 15.57 -8.66
CA LYS A 787 13.18 16.28 -8.74
C LYS A 787 13.01 17.75 -8.35
N SER A 788 14.12 18.47 -8.21
CA SER A 788 14.12 19.87 -7.79
C SER A 788 13.32 20.79 -8.74
N ASP A 789 13.21 20.42 -10.01
CA ASP A 789 12.46 21.09 -11.08
C ASP A 789 11.00 20.61 -11.24
N ASN A 790 10.48 19.83 -10.29
CA ASN A 790 9.17 19.16 -10.30
C ASN A 790 8.99 18.05 -11.36
N THR A 791 10.05 17.62 -12.06
CA THR A 791 9.94 16.43 -12.93
C THR A 791 9.94 15.14 -12.11
N LEU A 792 9.24 14.11 -12.58
CA LEU A 792 9.15 12.83 -11.86
C LEU A 792 10.50 12.07 -11.84
N TYR A 793 10.76 11.41 -10.72
CA TYR A 793 11.72 10.31 -10.67
C TYR A 793 11.14 9.06 -11.34
N LYS A 794 12.02 8.17 -11.82
CA LYS A 794 11.67 6.86 -12.37
C LYS A 794 12.30 5.75 -11.53
N VAL A 795 11.73 4.55 -11.58
CA VAL A 795 12.33 3.36 -10.95
C VAL A 795 13.75 3.16 -11.50
N GLY A 796 14.72 3.00 -10.61
CA GLY A 796 16.15 2.91 -10.92
C GLY A 796 16.92 4.23 -10.99
N ASP A 797 16.27 5.41 -10.88
CA ASP A 797 16.98 6.68 -10.74
C ASP A 797 17.76 6.73 -9.40
N GLU A 798 18.96 7.34 -9.40
CA GLU A 798 19.72 7.63 -8.17
C GLU A 798 19.27 8.96 -7.52
N ILE A 799 19.14 8.96 -6.19
CA ILE A 799 19.02 10.16 -5.35
C ILE A 799 20.30 10.32 -4.53
N VAL A 800 20.98 11.45 -4.70
CA VAL A 800 22.30 11.70 -4.08
C VAL A 800 22.22 12.87 -3.10
N SER A 801 22.63 12.62 -1.85
CA SER A 801 22.71 13.62 -0.77
C SER A 801 24.13 13.60 -0.18
N GLY A 802 25.01 14.45 -0.71
CA GLY A 802 26.44 14.39 -0.39
C GLY A 802 27.04 13.07 -0.86
N ASN A 803 27.53 12.25 0.08
CA ASN A 803 28.06 10.91 -0.20
C ASN A 803 27.00 9.80 -0.07
N ILE A 804 25.79 10.11 0.39
CA ILE A 804 24.70 9.15 0.53
C ILE A 804 24.02 8.97 -0.84
N LYS A 805 23.83 7.72 -1.25
CA LYS A 805 23.10 7.33 -2.47
C LYS A 805 21.90 6.44 -2.12
N GLY A 806 20.74 6.78 -2.65
CA GLY A 806 19.54 5.95 -2.64
C GLY A 806 19.06 5.65 -4.06
N ILE A 807 18.39 4.52 -4.23
CA ILE A 807 17.77 4.09 -5.50
C ILE A 807 16.26 4.22 -5.37
N VAL A 808 15.62 4.78 -6.40
CA VAL A 808 14.15 4.83 -6.48
C VAL A 808 13.60 3.44 -6.82
N VAL A 809 12.78 2.88 -5.93
CA VAL A 809 12.23 1.52 -6.04
C VAL A 809 10.76 1.54 -6.49
N GLY A 810 10.30 0.44 -7.10
CA GLY A 810 8.95 0.34 -7.61
C GLY A 810 8.66 -0.92 -8.44
N THR A 811 7.38 -1.19 -8.67
CA THR A 811 6.88 -2.42 -9.32
C THR A 811 6.22 -2.07 -10.65
N GLY A 812 6.49 -2.84 -11.71
CA GLY A 812 5.93 -2.56 -13.05
C GLY A 812 6.32 -1.20 -13.65
N GLY A 813 7.37 -0.57 -13.14
CA GLY A 813 7.77 0.81 -13.50
C GLY A 813 7.06 1.92 -12.73
N VAL A 814 6.10 1.59 -11.85
CA VAL A 814 5.44 2.53 -10.94
C VAL A 814 6.34 2.75 -9.72
N VAL A 815 6.75 3.98 -9.46
CA VAL A 815 7.53 4.34 -8.27
C VAL A 815 6.72 4.09 -7.01
N LYS A 816 7.31 3.38 -6.03
CA LYS A 816 6.73 3.12 -4.72
C LYS A 816 7.56 3.65 -3.56
N GLY A 817 8.85 3.92 -3.75
CA GLY A 817 9.69 4.39 -2.64
C GLY A 817 11.13 4.74 -3.02
N ILE A 818 11.95 4.91 -1.98
CA ILE A 818 13.41 5.08 -2.08
C ILE A 818 14.06 4.06 -1.14
N ARG A 819 15.12 3.39 -1.59
CA ARG A 819 15.97 2.51 -0.77
C ARG A 819 17.38 3.05 -0.69
N TRP A 820 17.94 3.11 0.50
CA TRP A 820 19.36 3.33 0.77
C TRP A 820 19.97 2.07 1.40
N SER A 821 20.58 1.22 0.57
CA SER A 821 21.24 -0.02 1.00
C SER A 821 22.65 0.21 1.53
N ASN A 822 23.13 -0.66 2.42
CA ASN A 822 24.54 -0.73 2.85
C ASN A 822 25.11 0.59 3.44
N GLN A 823 24.29 1.34 4.18
CA GLN A 823 24.67 2.66 4.73
C GLN A 823 25.46 2.51 6.04
N GLU A 824 26.64 3.15 6.17
CA GLU A 824 27.32 3.29 7.47
C GLU A 824 26.40 4.09 8.41
N LEU A 825 25.91 3.46 9.49
CA LEU A 825 25.12 4.11 10.54
C LEU A 825 25.98 4.26 11.81
N GLU A 826 25.85 5.41 12.45
CA GLU A 826 26.55 5.74 13.70
C GLU A 826 25.54 6.18 14.75
N ASP A 827 25.92 6.06 16.02
CA ASP A 827 25.13 6.59 17.13
C ASP A 827 25.00 8.12 17.04
N LEU A 828 23.99 8.65 17.73
CA LEU A 828 23.71 10.08 17.85
C LEU A 828 24.97 10.82 18.32
N ASP A 829 25.16 12.05 17.82
CA ASP A 829 26.25 12.89 18.29
C ASP A 829 26.02 13.40 19.72
N ALA A 830 27.01 14.12 20.27
CA ALA A 830 26.93 14.65 21.64
C ALA A 830 25.81 15.70 21.86
N ASP A 831 25.21 16.22 20.78
CA ASP A 831 24.04 17.11 20.83
C ASP A 831 22.71 16.35 20.62
N GLY A 832 22.76 15.02 20.48
CA GLY A 832 21.58 14.17 20.20
C GLY A 832 21.11 14.18 18.75
N LYS A 833 21.98 14.51 17.78
CA LYS A 833 21.62 14.58 16.35
C LYS A 833 22.11 13.36 15.58
N THR A 834 21.34 13.03 14.55
CA THR A 834 21.66 12.02 13.53
C THR A 834 22.79 12.53 12.62
N LYS A 835 23.74 11.64 12.28
CA LYS A 835 24.80 11.95 11.31
C LYS A 835 24.41 11.60 9.88
N TRP A 836 23.74 10.45 9.71
CA TRP A 836 23.13 10.06 8.44
C TRP A 836 21.85 10.88 8.26
N ASN A 837 21.78 11.68 7.19
CA ASN A 837 20.63 12.54 6.89
C ASN A 837 20.43 12.68 5.38
N VAL A 838 19.18 12.63 4.93
CA VAL A 838 18.78 12.85 3.53
C VAL A 838 17.58 13.78 3.43
N SER A 839 17.50 14.52 2.33
CA SER A 839 16.37 15.38 1.98
C SER A 839 15.94 15.13 0.55
N PHE A 840 14.63 15.02 0.31
CA PHE A 840 14.04 14.89 -1.02
C PHE A 840 12.69 15.61 -1.10
N LYS A 841 12.07 15.60 -2.28
CA LYS A 841 10.87 16.39 -2.57
C LYS A 841 9.71 15.50 -3.01
N LEU A 842 8.54 15.73 -2.42
CA LEU A 842 7.27 15.13 -2.82
C LEU A 842 6.35 16.19 -3.44
N LYS A 843 5.45 15.73 -4.31
CA LYS A 843 4.33 16.49 -4.85
C LYS A 843 3.05 15.70 -4.63
N ALA A 844 1.96 16.32 -4.17
CA ALA A 844 0.66 15.63 -4.12
C ALA A 844 0.10 15.46 -5.55
N LYS A 845 -0.39 14.26 -5.88
CA LYS A 845 -0.83 13.89 -7.23
C LYS A 845 -1.85 14.86 -7.80
N ASP A 846 -1.77 15.13 -9.10
CA ASP A 846 -2.67 16.13 -9.70
C ASP A 846 -4.14 15.69 -9.74
N SER A 847 -4.42 14.38 -9.69
CA SER A 847 -5.77 13.81 -9.56
C SER A 847 -6.29 13.74 -8.11
N TYR A 848 -5.44 13.85 -7.10
CA TYR A 848 -5.87 13.77 -5.70
C TYR A 848 -6.62 15.04 -5.28
N LEU A 849 -7.80 14.90 -4.67
CA LEU A 849 -8.64 16.02 -4.23
C LEU A 849 -7.98 16.90 -3.17
N GLY A 850 -7.18 16.33 -2.26
CA GLY A 850 -6.57 17.02 -1.12
C GLY A 850 -7.30 16.75 0.20
N GLY A 851 -6.84 17.39 1.28
CA GLY A 851 -7.37 17.18 2.63
C GLY A 851 -6.40 17.68 3.71
N TYR A 852 -6.70 17.34 4.96
CA TYR A 852 -5.90 17.73 6.12
C TYR A 852 -5.08 16.55 6.66
N SER A 853 -3.92 16.81 7.27
CA SER A 853 -3.10 15.78 7.95
C SER A 853 -2.84 14.50 7.13
N ILE A 854 -2.53 14.61 5.84
CA ILE A 854 -2.29 13.46 4.96
C ILE A 854 -0.89 12.86 5.21
N PRO A 855 -0.75 11.53 5.46
CA PRO A 855 0.53 10.86 5.59
C PRO A 855 1.43 11.03 4.35
N THR A 856 2.74 11.24 4.55
CA THR A 856 3.70 11.40 3.44
C THR A 856 4.42 10.10 3.05
N ASN A 857 4.20 9.01 3.78
CA ASN A 857 4.77 7.69 3.54
C ASN A 857 3.87 6.58 4.06
N GLY A 858 3.98 5.41 3.41
CA GLY A 858 3.29 4.19 3.80
C GLY A 858 3.88 3.55 5.06
N SER A 859 3.06 2.73 5.70
CA SER A 859 3.30 2.10 7.01
C SER A 859 4.45 1.08 7.05
N SER A 860 4.97 0.62 5.91
CA SER A 860 6.15 -0.28 5.83
C SER A 860 7.50 0.45 5.80
N SER A 861 7.51 1.79 5.83
CA SER A 861 8.73 2.60 5.75
C SER A 861 9.58 2.46 7.02
N CYS A 862 10.83 2.02 6.90
CA CYS A 862 11.64 1.57 8.03
C CYS A 862 13.16 1.73 7.84
N VAL A 863 13.88 1.55 8.94
CA VAL A 863 15.32 1.33 9.03
C VAL A 863 15.55 -0.10 9.50
N ILE A 864 16.47 -0.81 8.85
CA ILE A 864 16.83 -2.21 9.11
C ILE A 864 18.32 -2.27 9.42
N VAL A 865 18.70 -2.96 10.49
CA VAL A 865 20.10 -3.12 10.92
C VAL A 865 20.32 -4.56 11.41
N GLY A 866 20.82 -5.42 10.53
CA GLY A 866 20.79 -6.87 10.74
C GLY A 866 19.34 -7.38 10.86
N ASN A 867 19.03 -8.19 11.87
CA ASN A 867 17.65 -8.64 12.14
C ASN A 867 16.81 -7.62 12.94
N SER A 868 17.35 -6.44 13.25
CA SER A 868 16.60 -5.40 13.97
C SER A 868 15.94 -4.41 13.01
N ILE A 869 14.71 -4.00 13.33
CA ILE A 869 13.90 -3.05 12.55
C ILE A 869 13.46 -1.87 13.41
N LYS A 870 13.37 -0.69 12.80
CA LYS A 870 12.74 0.50 13.35
C LYS A 870 11.88 1.15 12.29
N GLN A 871 10.58 1.18 12.50
CA GLN A 871 9.66 1.91 11.62
C GLN A 871 9.98 3.41 11.64
N LEU A 872 9.91 4.06 10.48
CA LEU A 872 10.01 5.51 10.35
C LEU A 872 8.73 6.18 10.88
N ASP A 873 8.88 7.40 11.39
CA ASP A 873 7.75 8.28 11.65
C ASP A 873 6.98 8.55 10.35
N MET A 874 5.67 8.77 10.48
CA MET A 874 4.80 9.22 9.40
C MET A 874 4.40 10.68 9.66
N PRO A 875 5.22 11.67 9.23
CA PRO A 875 4.80 13.05 9.28
C PRO A 875 3.69 13.29 8.27
N THR A 876 2.73 14.12 8.68
CA THR A 876 1.53 14.42 7.91
C THR A 876 1.53 15.86 7.41
N VAL A 877 0.86 16.12 6.30
CA VAL A 877 0.78 17.46 5.69
C VAL A 877 -0.65 17.77 5.27
N ASP A 878 -1.05 19.03 5.41
CA ASP A 878 -2.22 19.50 4.68
C ASP A 878 -1.93 19.51 3.18
N VAL A 879 -2.94 19.16 2.37
CA VAL A 879 -2.85 19.12 0.91
C VAL A 879 -3.96 19.99 0.33
N PRO A 880 -3.62 21.12 -0.36
CA PRO A 880 -4.60 22.05 -0.90
C PRO A 880 -5.66 21.37 -1.75
N LEU A 881 -6.92 21.78 -1.54
CA LEU A 881 -8.06 21.21 -2.23
C LEU A 881 -8.08 21.58 -3.71
N LYS A 882 -8.52 20.65 -4.56
CA LYS A 882 -8.78 20.87 -5.98
C LYS A 882 -10.26 20.72 -6.29
N ALA A 883 -10.88 21.78 -6.80
CA ALA A 883 -12.24 21.74 -7.31
C ALA A 883 -12.30 21.01 -8.66
N GLY A 884 -13.34 20.19 -8.83
CA GLY A 884 -13.69 19.56 -10.09
C GLY A 884 -14.38 20.54 -11.03
N LYS A 885 -14.73 20.04 -12.23
CA LYS A 885 -15.58 20.77 -13.17
C LYS A 885 -16.34 19.78 -14.04
N PHE A 886 -17.66 19.84 -13.99
CA PHE A 886 -18.53 19.15 -14.94
C PHE A 886 -18.87 20.07 -16.12
N ALA A 887 -19.37 19.48 -17.20
CA ALA A 887 -19.95 20.25 -18.30
C ALA A 887 -21.44 20.50 -18.07
N ASP A 888 -21.94 21.61 -18.61
CA ASP A 888 -23.36 21.76 -18.94
C ASP A 888 -23.62 21.17 -20.33
N LYS A 889 -24.81 20.62 -20.53
CA LYS A 889 -25.27 20.06 -21.80
C LYS A 889 -26.68 20.58 -22.10
N ASP A 890 -26.92 21.02 -23.33
CA ASP A 890 -28.19 21.61 -23.74
C ASP A 890 -28.65 20.91 -25.03
N GLU A 891 -29.77 20.19 -24.98
CA GLU A 891 -30.32 19.42 -26.11
C GLU A 891 -31.74 19.86 -26.43
N THR A 892 -32.07 19.96 -27.73
CA THR A 892 -33.38 20.39 -28.20
C THR A 892 -34.08 19.24 -28.93
N TYR A 893 -35.34 18.95 -28.62
CA TYR A 893 -36.13 17.86 -29.20
C TYR A 893 -37.46 18.37 -29.76
N LEU A 894 -38.20 17.53 -30.49
CA LEU A 894 -39.58 17.82 -30.85
C LEU A 894 -40.58 17.48 -29.73
N LEU A 895 -41.67 18.24 -29.70
CA LEU A 895 -42.83 17.95 -28.86
C LEU A 895 -43.39 16.54 -29.14
N GLY A 896 -43.62 15.75 -28.10
CA GLY A 896 -44.03 14.35 -28.22
C GLY A 896 -42.91 13.34 -28.45
N THR A 897 -41.63 13.76 -28.52
CA THR A 897 -40.49 12.84 -28.54
C THR A 897 -40.35 12.12 -27.19
N LYS A 898 -40.06 10.81 -27.23
CA LYS A 898 -39.74 10.02 -26.04
C LYS A 898 -38.26 10.23 -25.72
N LEU A 899 -37.97 10.90 -24.61
CA LEU A 899 -36.61 11.05 -24.12
C LEU A 899 -36.17 9.72 -23.52
N LYS A 900 -35.01 9.22 -23.94
CA LYS A 900 -34.49 7.90 -23.55
C LYS A 900 -33.13 8.02 -22.88
N ASN A 901 -32.84 7.16 -21.89
CA ASN A 901 -31.56 7.06 -21.19
C ASN A 901 -31.08 8.37 -20.51
N VAL A 902 -31.98 9.14 -19.89
CA VAL A 902 -31.66 10.43 -19.24
C VAL A 902 -30.45 10.31 -18.31
N TRP A 903 -30.41 9.26 -17.48
CA TRP A 903 -29.31 9.01 -16.54
C TRP A 903 -27.94 8.88 -17.23
N LYS A 904 -27.84 8.30 -18.43
CA LYS A 904 -26.56 8.22 -19.18
C LYS A 904 -26.08 9.61 -19.58
N THR A 905 -27.01 10.48 -19.97
CA THR A 905 -26.69 11.88 -20.29
C THR A 905 -26.24 12.63 -19.04
N VAL A 906 -26.93 12.47 -17.90
CA VAL A 906 -26.54 13.06 -16.60
C VAL A 906 -25.16 12.57 -16.14
N ARG A 907 -24.85 11.27 -16.28
CA ARG A 907 -23.52 10.72 -16.01
C ARG A 907 -22.45 11.40 -16.86
N SER A 908 -22.72 11.58 -18.15
CA SER A 908 -21.76 12.13 -19.10
C SER A 908 -21.34 13.59 -18.83
N LEU A 909 -22.08 14.32 -17.98
CA LEU A 909 -21.69 15.66 -17.49
C LEU A 909 -20.36 15.61 -16.73
N THR A 910 -20.08 14.49 -16.06
CA THR A 910 -18.82 14.22 -15.33
C THR A 910 -17.67 13.77 -16.26
N ASP A 911 -18.00 13.19 -17.42
CA ASP A 911 -17.02 12.63 -18.37
C ASP A 911 -16.42 13.68 -19.31
N GLN A 912 -16.98 14.89 -19.42
CA GLN A 912 -16.63 15.85 -20.47
C GLN A 912 -16.05 17.16 -19.91
N GLY A 913 -14.72 17.29 -19.94
CA GLY A 913 -14.01 18.50 -19.55
C GLY A 913 -12.49 18.37 -19.72
N GLU A 914 -11.79 19.51 -19.78
CA GLU A 914 -10.31 19.56 -19.89
C GLU A 914 -9.60 19.41 -18.52
N SER A 915 -10.34 19.52 -17.41
CA SER A 915 -9.83 19.50 -16.03
C SER A 915 -10.32 18.28 -15.25
N LYS A 916 -10.20 17.07 -15.83
CA LYS A 916 -10.74 15.84 -15.24
C LYS A 916 -10.02 15.47 -13.94
N LEU A 917 -10.71 15.67 -12.81
CA LEU A 917 -10.44 14.98 -11.55
C LEU A 917 -11.33 13.75 -11.53
N SER A 918 -10.75 12.57 -11.73
CA SER A 918 -11.43 11.26 -11.74
C SER A 918 -12.32 11.05 -10.52
N ASP A 919 -11.87 11.58 -9.40
CA ASP A 919 -12.41 11.35 -8.06
C ASP A 919 -13.73 12.11 -7.80
N PHE A 920 -14.13 12.99 -8.72
CA PHE A 920 -15.47 13.60 -8.75
C PHE A 920 -16.46 12.82 -9.63
N ALA A 921 -16.04 11.76 -10.34
CA ALA A 921 -16.93 10.99 -11.20
C ALA A 921 -17.92 10.17 -10.38
N VAL A 922 -19.16 10.06 -10.88
CA VAL A 922 -20.23 9.31 -10.20
C VAL A 922 -20.30 7.89 -10.76
N ASP A 923 -20.24 6.90 -9.87
CA ASP A 923 -20.45 5.50 -10.23
C ASP A 923 -21.91 5.25 -10.67
N ASN A 924 -22.13 4.21 -11.49
CA ASN A 924 -23.47 3.77 -11.87
C ASN A 924 -24.35 3.47 -10.65
N ASP A 925 -23.80 2.86 -9.60
CA ASP A 925 -24.58 2.46 -8.42
C ASP A 925 -25.06 3.68 -7.63
N VAL A 926 -24.18 4.66 -7.43
CA VAL A 926 -24.53 5.95 -6.81
C VAL A 926 -25.56 6.68 -7.67
N LEU A 927 -25.40 6.68 -9.00
CA LEU A 927 -26.33 7.33 -9.90
C LEU A 927 -27.71 6.65 -9.90
N ALA A 928 -27.78 5.31 -9.84
CA ALA A 928 -29.04 4.57 -9.75
C ALA A 928 -29.76 4.82 -8.41
N LYS A 929 -29.02 4.91 -7.29
CA LYS A 929 -29.56 5.37 -6.00
C LYS A 929 -30.13 6.78 -6.08
N LEU A 930 -29.43 7.71 -6.76
CA LEU A 930 -29.89 9.08 -6.95
C LEU A 930 -31.16 9.16 -7.80
N THR A 931 -31.20 8.47 -8.94
CA THR A 931 -32.34 8.55 -9.88
C THR A 931 -33.60 7.88 -9.34
N SER A 932 -33.47 6.77 -8.61
CA SER A 932 -34.60 6.05 -8.01
C SER A 932 -35.30 6.80 -6.87
N GLN A 933 -34.65 7.80 -6.27
CA GLN A 933 -35.24 8.68 -5.26
C GLN A 933 -36.00 9.89 -5.83
N ILE A 934 -35.88 10.15 -7.14
CA ILE A 934 -36.61 11.23 -7.83
C ILE A 934 -38.03 10.75 -8.15
N ASN A 935 -39.03 11.52 -7.70
CA ASN A 935 -40.45 11.24 -7.92
C ASN A 935 -41.31 12.52 -7.75
N GLU A 936 -42.63 12.41 -7.89
CA GLU A 936 -43.59 13.53 -7.75
C GLU A 936 -43.48 14.31 -6.43
N SER A 937 -43.12 13.66 -5.33
CA SER A 937 -42.99 14.28 -4.01
C SER A 937 -41.55 14.71 -3.69
N ASN A 938 -40.57 14.32 -4.52
CA ASN A 938 -39.16 14.58 -4.27
C ASN A 938 -38.37 14.81 -5.57
N THR A 939 -38.05 16.07 -5.86
CA THR A 939 -37.25 16.47 -7.04
C THR A 939 -35.77 16.68 -6.71
N THR A 940 -35.31 16.21 -5.55
CA THR A 940 -33.90 16.31 -5.15
C THR A 940 -33.48 15.06 -4.39
N SER A 941 -32.44 14.37 -4.86
CA SER A 941 -31.83 13.23 -4.17
C SER A 941 -30.42 13.57 -3.75
N THR A 942 -29.98 13.05 -2.60
CA THR A 942 -28.60 13.17 -2.11
C THR A 942 -28.12 11.83 -1.56
N ILE A 943 -26.90 11.45 -1.95
CA ILE A 943 -26.17 10.27 -1.46
C ILE A 943 -24.80 10.73 -0.94
N THR A 944 -24.39 10.20 0.21
CA THR A 944 -23.07 10.45 0.81
C THR A 944 -22.27 9.16 0.79
N GLU A 945 -21.07 9.18 0.24
CA GLU A 945 -20.13 8.05 0.26
C GLU A 945 -18.80 8.48 0.91
N LEU A 946 -18.05 7.52 1.47
CA LEU A 946 -16.69 7.78 1.97
C LEU A 946 -15.73 8.05 0.81
N TYR A 947 -14.74 8.92 1.03
CA TYR A 947 -13.67 9.18 0.07
C TYR A 947 -12.30 8.79 0.64
N ASN A 948 -11.63 7.90 -0.07
CA ASN A 948 -10.23 7.56 0.07
C ASN A 948 -9.54 7.60 -1.30
N TYR A 949 -8.26 7.95 -1.34
CA TYR A 949 -7.52 8.05 -2.59
C TYR A 949 -6.72 6.78 -2.89
N GLY A 950 -7.07 6.08 -3.98
CA GLY A 950 -6.36 4.88 -4.41
C GLY A 950 -6.40 3.76 -3.36
N SER A 951 -5.24 3.16 -3.09
CA SER A 951 -5.05 2.10 -2.08
C SER A 951 -4.76 2.62 -0.66
N ALA A 952 -5.11 3.87 -0.35
CA ALA A 952 -4.97 4.38 1.02
C ALA A 952 -6.00 3.73 1.95
N ASP A 953 -5.52 3.05 3.00
CA ASP A 953 -6.32 2.39 4.04
C ASP A 953 -7.09 3.38 4.95
N ASP A 954 -6.88 4.69 4.78
CA ASP A 954 -7.42 5.74 5.65
C ASP A 954 -8.25 6.79 4.90
N ALA A 955 -9.54 6.85 5.22
CA ALA A 955 -10.48 7.77 4.59
C ALA A 955 -10.14 9.24 4.85
N ASP A 956 -10.16 10.05 3.78
CA ASP A 956 -9.81 11.47 3.80
C ASP A 956 -11.01 12.38 4.11
N GLY A 957 -12.23 11.91 3.83
CA GLY A 957 -13.47 12.62 4.10
C GLY A 957 -14.69 11.91 3.50
N VAL A 958 -15.69 12.69 3.12
CA VAL A 958 -16.90 12.22 2.42
C VAL A 958 -17.14 13.02 1.15
N ILE A 959 -17.76 12.39 0.15
CA ILE A 959 -18.33 13.07 -1.02
C ILE A 959 -19.84 12.97 -0.95
N GLU A 960 -20.50 14.11 -1.09
CA GLU A 960 -21.95 14.22 -1.26
C GLU A 960 -22.27 14.43 -2.73
N TYR A 961 -23.10 13.55 -3.29
CA TYR A 961 -23.65 13.66 -4.63
C TYR A 961 -25.10 14.08 -4.51
N THR A 962 -25.51 15.11 -5.25
CA THR A 962 -26.87 15.64 -5.25
C THR A 962 -27.38 15.76 -6.69
N LEU A 963 -28.53 15.15 -6.96
CA LEU A 963 -29.25 15.29 -8.22
C LEU A 963 -30.51 16.13 -7.99
N GLU A 964 -30.57 17.30 -8.62
CA GLU A 964 -31.73 18.20 -8.61
C GLU A 964 -32.45 18.12 -9.97
N THR A 965 -33.76 17.93 -9.96
CA THR A 965 -34.61 18.00 -11.15
C THR A 965 -35.57 19.19 -11.07
N ASN A 966 -35.88 19.77 -12.23
CA ASN A 966 -36.88 20.84 -12.36
C ASN A 966 -37.67 20.64 -13.66
N GLY A 967 -38.96 20.99 -13.66
CA GLY A 967 -39.91 20.75 -14.75
C GLY A 967 -40.37 19.29 -14.90
N THR A 968 -39.65 18.36 -14.28
CA THR A 968 -39.79 16.91 -14.38
C THR A 968 -39.70 16.23 -13.01
N ASN A 969 -40.32 15.07 -12.90
CA ASN A 969 -40.43 14.24 -11.70
C ASN A 969 -39.79 12.84 -11.89
N THR A 970 -39.07 12.62 -13.00
CA THR A 970 -38.54 11.30 -13.36
C THR A 970 -37.20 11.41 -14.11
N CYS A 971 -36.36 10.40 -13.89
CA CYS A 971 -35.13 10.16 -14.65
C CYS A 971 -35.25 8.94 -15.59
N GLU A 972 -36.43 8.34 -15.68
CA GLU A 972 -36.74 7.23 -16.57
C GLU A 972 -37.13 7.70 -17.97
N ASP A 973 -37.23 6.76 -18.91
CA ASP A 973 -37.70 6.98 -20.28
C ASP A 973 -39.16 7.50 -20.33
N HIS A 974 -39.35 8.79 -20.60
CA HIS A 974 -40.66 9.47 -20.60
C HIS A 974 -40.88 10.29 -21.89
N ARG A 975 -42.09 10.86 -22.08
CA ARG A 975 -42.42 11.66 -23.26
C ARG A 975 -42.48 13.15 -22.93
N LEU A 976 -41.84 13.96 -23.77
CA LEU A 976 -41.79 15.41 -23.66
C LEU A 976 -43.14 16.02 -24.06
N ASP A 977 -43.89 16.55 -23.09
CA ASP A 977 -45.30 16.97 -23.24
C ASP A 977 -45.56 18.48 -23.21
N LYS A 978 -44.51 19.26 -22.92
CA LYS A 978 -44.53 20.74 -22.84
C LYS A 978 -43.49 21.32 -23.78
N GLU A 979 -43.87 22.35 -24.53
CA GLU A 979 -42.96 23.18 -25.33
C GLU A 979 -42.24 24.26 -24.50
N GLY A 980 -41.03 24.64 -24.91
CA GLY A 980 -40.25 25.71 -24.26
C GLY A 980 -38.74 25.53 -24.28
N LYS A 981 -38.03 26.50 -23.68
CA LYS A 981 -36.61 26.38 -23.29
C LYS A 981 -36.49 25.89 -21.86
N HIS A 982 -35.51 25.03 -21.59
CA HIS A 982 -35.24 24.43 -20.28
C HIS A 982 -36.52 23.88 -19.62
N VAL A 983 -37.36 23.18 -20.41
CA VAL A 983 -38.63 22.63 -19.92
C VAL A 983 -38.41 21.56 -18.87
N GLU A 984 -37.28 20.87 -18.95
CA GLU A 984 -36.78 19.93 -17.96
C GLU A 984 -35.28 20.18 -17.79
N THR A 985 -34.80 20.16 -16.54
CA THR A 985 -33.37 20.27 -16.24
C THR A 985 -32.95 19.28 -15.16
N TYR A 986 -31.79 18.67 -15.35
CA TYR A 986 -31.17 17.72 -14.43
C TYR A 986 -29.79 18.27 -14.04
N LYS A 987 -29.66 18.75 -12.81
CA LYS A 987 -28.41 19.31 -12.28
C LYS A 987 -27.77 18.31 -11.33
N LEU A 988 -26.60 17.82 -11.73
CA LEU A 988 -25.75 16.98 -10.88
C LEU A 988 -24.73 17.87 -10.19
N THR A 989 -24.70 17.83 -8.86
CA THR A 989 -23.74 18.52 -8.01
C THR A 989 -22.99 17.49 -7.18
N THR A 990 -21.70 17.72 -6.96
CA THR A 990 -20.84 16.86 -6.14
C THR A 990 -20.00 17.75 -5.24
N VAL A 991 -20.03 17.50 -3.94
CA VAL A 991 -19.33 18.29 -2.91
C VAL A 991 -18.42 17.38 -2.10
N TYR A 992 -17.12 17.61 -2.18
CA TYR A 992 -16.15 16.95 -1.32
C TYR A 992 -15.98 17.72 0.00
N LYS A 993 -16.15 16.99 1.10
CA LYS A 993 -15.97 17.45 2.48
C LYS A 993 -14.85 16.63 3.13
N PRO A 994 -13.60 17.12 3.12
CA PRO A 994 -12.52 16.49 3.89
C PRO A 994 -12.85 16.48 5.39
N TYR A 995 -12.41 15.45 6.11
CA TYR A 995 -12.46 15.45 7.58
C TYR A 995 -11.68 16.63 8.14
N SER A 996 -12.12 17.17 9.28
CA SER A 996 -11.38 18.27 9.92
C SER A 996 -9.96 17.81 10.31
N GLY A 997 -8.99 18.72 10.32
CA GLY A 997 -7.60 18.36 10.66
C GLY A 997 -7.41 17.76 12.06
N GLU A 998 -8.33 18.00 13.00
CA GLU A 998 -8.36 17.36 14.31
C GLU A 998 -8.97 15.94 14.23
N GLU A 999 -10.16 15.81 13.65
CA GLU A 999 -10.82 14.52 13.43
C GLU A 999 -9.93 13.54 12.65
N ARG A 1000 -9.35 14.01 11.54
CA ARG A 1000 -8.45 13.23 10.70
C ARG A 1000 -7.21 12.80 11.47
N ARG A 1001 -6.63 13.71 12.28
CA ARG A 1001 -5.45 13.39 13.10
C ARG A 1001 -5.78 12.42 14.24
N ASN A 1002 -6.98 12.45 14.80
CA ASN A 1002 -7.44 11.48 15.80
C ASN A 1002 -7.63 10.10 15.16
N LYS A 1003 -8.31 10.00 14.01
CA LYS A 1003 -8.40 8.76 13.21
C LYS A 1003 -7.00 8.20 12.88
N LEU A 1004 -6.06 9.07 12.51
CA LEU A 1004 -4.66 8.69 12.25
C LEU A 1004 -3.91 8.25 13.51
N LEU A 1005 -4.20 8.83 14.67
CA LEU A 1005 -3.61 8.37 15.94
C LEU A 1005 -4.16 6.98 16.32
N ASP A 1006 -5.44 6.72 16.01
CA ASP A 1006 -6.06 5.40 16.14
C ASP A 1006 -5.50 4.34 15.18
N ILE A 1007 -4.95 4.74 14.02
CA ILE A 1007 -4.38 3.86 12.98
C ILE A 1007 -2.84 3.76 13.05
N TYR A 1008 -2.13 4.79 13.50
CA TYR A 1008 -0.65 4.83 13.47
C TYR A 1008 0.00 5.15 14.82
N SER A 1009 -0.79 5.53 15.83
CA SER A 1009 -0.40 5.70 17.23
C SER A 1009 0.92 6.45 17.43
N SER A 1010 1.93 5.84 18.07
CA SER A 1010 3.20 6.50 18.41
C SER A 1010 4.09 6.84 17.22
N ARG A 1011 3.75 6.38 16.01
CA ARG A 1011 4.49 6.66 14.77
C ARG A 1011 4.11 7.99 14.12
N LEU A 1012 3.08 8.68 14.61
CA LEU A 1012 2.63 9.92 13.98
C LEU A 1012 3.68 11.03 14.15
N GLY A 1013 4.26 11.45 13.03
CA GLY A 1013 5.33 12.45 12.99
C GLY A 1013 4.82 13.88 13.14
N ASN A 1014 5.63 14.84 12.68
CA ASN A 1014 5.21 16.24 12.69
C ASN A 1014 4.05 16.47 11.71
N TYR A 1015 3.08 17.29 12.12
CA TYR A 1015 1.96 17.70 11.29
C TYR A 1015 2.22 19.10 10.71
N VAL A 1016 2.27 19.21 9.38
CA VAL A 1016 2.38 20.48 8.65
C VAL A 1016 0.98 21.01 8.31
N ASN A 1017 0.35 21.62 9.31
CA ASN A 1017 -0.94 22.29 9.16
C ASN A 1017 -0.75 23.71 8.58
N PHE A 1018 -1.59 24.07 7.60
CA PHE A 1018 -1.68 25.42 7.04
C PHE A 1018 -3.02 25.75 6.35
N LEU A 1019 -3.91 24.77 6.13
CA LEU A 1019 -5.23 25.02 5.55
C LEU A 1019 -6.19 25.57 6.61
N ALA A 1020 -7.05 26.52 6.21
CA ALA A 1020 -8.14 26.97 7.07
C ALA A 1020 -9.14 25.82 7.30
N PRO A 1021 -9.71 25.65 8.51
CA PRO A 1021 -10.63 24.55 8.80
C PRO A 1021 -11.97 24.70 8.05
N GLY A 1022 -12.60 23.56 7.73
CA GLY A 1022 -13.93 23.52 7.12
C GLY A 1022 -13.98 23.92 5.64
N GLN A 1023 -12.86 23.82 4.91
CA GLN A 1023 -12.86 24.00 3.46
C GLN A 1023 -13.54 22.83 2.76
N THR A 1024 -14.32 23.14 1.73
CA THR A 1024 -14.96 22.16 0.83
C THR A 1024 -14.67 22.56 -0.61
N VAL A 1025 -14.79 21.62 -1.54
CA VAL A 1025 -14.73 21.90 -2.97
C VAL A 1025 -15.84 21.15 -3.70
N ASP A 1026 -16.43 21.81 -4.69
CA ASP A 1026 -17.56 21.29 -5.44
C ASP A 1026 -17.31 21.23 -6.94
N ALA A 1027 -18.16 20.46 -7.62
CA ALA A 1027 -18.33 20.46 -9.07
C ALA A 1027 -19.85 20.36 -9.34
N SER A 1028 -20.34 21.07 -10.35
CA SER A 1028 -21.71 20.91 -10.82
C SER A 1028 -21.82 21.09 -12.33
N GLY A 1029 -22.81 20.43 -12.91
CA GLY A 1029 -23.13 20.48 -14.33
C GLY A 1029 -24.61 20.19 -14.56
N THR A 1030 -25.19 20.81 -15.57
CA THR A 1030 -26.63 20.79 -15.83
C THR A 1030 -26.93 20.24 -17.21
N TYR A 1031 -27.75 19.19 -17.28
CA TYR A 1031 -28.40 18.77 -18.52
C TYR A 1031 -29.74 19.51 -18.67
N SER A 1032 -29.87 20.31 -19.73
CA SER A 1032 -31.09 21.04 -20.10
C SER A 1032 -31.77 20.41 -21.31
N VAL A 1033 -33.09 20.30 -21.25
CA VAL A 1033 -33.94 19.86 -22.35
C VAL A 1033 -34.79 21.04 -22.84
N ASN A 1034 -34.71 21.35 -24.14
CA ASN A 1034 -35.63 22.26 -24.83
C ASN A 1034 -36.58 21.45 -25.72
N VAL A 1035 -37.81 21.92 -25.90
CA VAL A 1035 -38.83 21.25 -26.70
C VAL A 1035 -39.46 22.20 -27.69
N VAL A 1036 -39.27 21.89 -28.97
CA VAL A 1036 -39.79 22.65 -30.11
C VAL A 1036 -41.14 22.08 -30.55
N PRO A 1037 -42.22 22.90 -30.54
CA PRO A 1037 -43.51 22.51 -31.09
C PRO A 1037 -43.49 22.65 -32.61
N ALA A 1038 -44.12 21.71 -33.32
CA ALA A 1038 -44.36 21.89 -34.76
C ALA A 1038 -45.61 22.75 -35.01
N SER A 1039 -45.69 23.35 -36.20
CA SER A 1039 -46.83 24.21 -36.60
C SER A 1039 -47.26 24.01 -38.05
N LEU A 1040 -48.56 24.14 -38.30
CA LEU A 1040 -49.19 24.01 -39.61
C LEU A 1040 -50.10 25.21 -39.89
N GLU A 1041 -49.81 25.98 -40.94
CA GLU A 1041 -50.75 26.96 -41.49
C GLU A 1041 -51.55 26.34 -42.63
N ILE A 1042 -52.89 26.31 -42.49
CA ILE A 1042 -53.80 25.90 -43.56
C ILE A 1042 -54.40 27.17 -44.16
N SER A 1043 -54.20 27.36 -45.45
CA SER A 1043 -54.71 28.52 -46.18
C SER A 1043 -55.57 28.13 -47.36
N LYS A 1044 -56.56 28.97 -47.65
CA LYS A 1044 -57.59 28.73 -48.65
C LYS A 1044 -57.74 29.93 -49.56
N VAL A 1045 -57.62 29.71 -50.87
CA VAL A 1045 -57.77 30.73 -51.90
C VAL A 1045 -59.02 30.48 -52.74
N ILE A 1046 -59.80 31.54 -52.96
CA ILE A 1046 -60.86 31.62 -53.97
C ILE A 1046 -60.75 32.95 -54.72
N SER A 1047 -61.22 33.00 -55.96
CA SER A 1047 -61.23 34.26 -56.73
C SER A 1047 -62.18 35.30 -56.11
N LYS A 1048 -61.90 36.61 -56.28
CA LYS A 1048 -62.82 37.67 -55.85
C LYS A 1048 -64.20 37.51 -56.49
N ALA A 1049 -64.23 37.11 -57.77
CA ALA A 1049 -65.45 36.87 -58.51
C ALA A 1049 -66.29 35.72 -57.91
N ASP A 1050 -65.66 34.64 -57.43
CA ASP A 1050 -66.36 33.51 -56.82
C ASP A 1050 -66.80 33.82 -55.39
N TYR A 1051 -66.01 34.56 -54.61
CA TYR A 1051 -66.42 35.05 -53.30
C TYR A 1051 -67.70 35.93 -53.39
N GLU A 1052 -67.76 36.88 -54.33
CA GLU A 1052 -68.94 37.73 -54.50
C GLU A 1052 -70.17 36.97 -55.04
N LYS A 1053 -69.98 35.90 -55.82
CA LYS A 1053 -71.08 34.98 -56.18
C LYS A 1053 -71.58 34.21 -54.95
N ALA A 1054 -70.66 33.76 -54.08
CA ALA A 1054 -70.94 32.85 -52.98
C ALA A 1054 -71.85 33.46 -51.91
N LYS A 1055 -71.70 34.76 -51.64
CA LYS A 1055 -72.55 35.52 -50.70
C LYS A 1055 -74.05 35.42 -50.97
N LYS A 1056 -74.47 35.01 -52.18
CA LYS A 1056 -75.88 34.78 -52.54
C LYS A 1056 -76.41 33.40 -52.14
N TYR A 1057 -75.52 32.48 -51.76
CA TYR A 1057 -75.82 31.07 -51.45
C TYR A 1057 -75.48 30.69 -50.00
N GLY A 1058 -74.63 31.46 -49.31
CA GLY A 1058 -74.31 31.26 -47.89
C GLY A 1058 -72.94 31.85 -47.53
N ASP A 1059 -72.43 31.47 -46.35
CA ASP A 1059 -71.02 31.63 -46.03
C ASP A 1059 -70.19 30.59 -46.80
N ALA A 1060 -69.02 31.01 -47.31
CA ALA A 1060 -68.06 30.09 -47.89
C ALA A 1060 -67.30 29.40 -46.74
N THR A 1061 -67.74 28.20 -46.41
CA THR A 1061 -67.18 27.36 -45.35
C THR A 1061 -66.41 26.21 -45.96
N PHE A 1062 -65.14 26.03 -45.62
CA PHE A 1062 -64.31 24.91 -46.09
C PHE A 1062 -63.78 24.13 -44.90
N THR A 1063 -63.99 22.81 -44.89
CA THR A 1063 -63.48 21.92 -43.85
C THR A 1063 -62.34 21.08 -44.38
N PHE A 1064 -61.21 21.15 -43.69
CA PHE A 1064 -60.02 20.35 -43.96
C PHE A 1064 -60.01 19.13 -43.04
N LYS A 1065 -59.82 17.96 -43.65
CA LYS A 1065 -59.58 16.70 -42.95
C LYS A 1065 -58.07 16.47 -42.87
N ILE A 1066 -57.58 16.31 -41.64
CA ILE A 1066 -56.18 16.11 -41.30
C ILE A 1066 -56.07 14.70 -40.72
N LEU A 1067 -55.49 13.78 -41.47
CA LEU A 1067 -55.13 12.46 -40.92
C LEU A 1067 -53.85 12.61 -40.12
N TYR A 1068 -53.84 12.18 -38.87
CA TYR A 1068 -52.64 12.08 -38.03
C TYR A 1068 -52.26 10.62 -37.82
N THR A 1069 -51.04 10.26 -38.22
CA THR A 1069 -50.46 8.94 -37.97
C THR A 1069 -49.27 9.11 -37.01
N PRO A 1070 -49.32 8.51 -35.81
CA PRO A 1070 -48.21 8.56 -34.87
C PRO A 1070 -47.01 7.76 -35.41
N LEU A 1071 -45.81 8.13 -34.93
CA LEU A 1071 -44.57 7.46 -35.27
C LEU A 1071 -44.12 6.55 -34.11
N SER A 1072 -43.46 5.45 -34.47
CA SER A 1072 -42.76 4.55 -33.55
C SER A 1072 -41.65 5.28 -32.79
N ASP A 1073 -41.55 5.05 -31.48
CA ASP A 1073 -40.46 5.58 -30.63
C ASP A 1073 -39.11 4.89 -30.85
N ASP A 1074 -39.06 3.79 -31.62
CA ASP A 1074 -37.82 3.04 -31.85
C ASP A 1074 -37.18 3.39 -33.21
N ASP A 1075 -37.98 3.45 -34.28
CA ASP A 1075 -37.48 3.61 -35.66
C ASP A 1075 -38.16 4.74 -36.47
N GLU A 1076 -39.08 5.50 -35.87
CA GLU A 1076 -39.96 6.48 -36.55
C GLU A 1076 -40.81 5.91 -37.70
N SER A 1077 -41.03 4.59 -37.75
CA SER A 1077 -41.99 4.02 -38.70
C SER A 1077 -43.42 4.50 -38.41
N ARG A 1078 -44.26 4.56 -39.46
CA ARG A 1078 -45.65 5.03 -39.37
C ARG A 1078 -46.55 3.93 -38.83
N LEU A 1079 -47.20 4.19 -37.70
CA LEU A 1079 -48.18 3.28 -37.09
C LEU A 1079 -49.56 3.47 -37.77
N ASN A 1080 -49.65 3.04 -39.03
CA ASN A 1080 -50.79 3.37 -39.92
C ASN A 1080 -52.14 2.89 -39.38
N ASP A 1081 -52.18 1.79 -38.62
CA ASP A 1081 -53.38 1.24 -37.96
C ASP A 1081 -53.86 2.09 -36.77
N LYS A 1082 -53.03 3.02 -36.29
CA LYS A 1082 -53.33 3.99 -35.22
C LYS A 1082 -53.64 5.40 -35.75
N THR A 1083 -53.92 5.53 -37.04
CA THR A 1083 -54.24 6.82 -37.66
C THR A 1083 -55.58 7.36 -37.15
N VAL A 1084 -55.60 8.61 -36.70
CA VAL A 1084 -56.84 9.32 -36.31
C VAL A 1084 -57.18 10.44 -37.30
N GLU A 1085 -58.42 10.92 -37.22
CA GLU A 1085 -58.93 11.99 -38.06
C GLU A 1085 -59.19 13.25 -37.24
N LEU A 1086 -58.52 14.33 -37.61
CA LEU A 1086 -58.75 15.68 -37.12
C LEU A 1086 -59.43 16.51 -38.20
N TYR A 1087 -60.17 17.53 -37.77
CA TYR A 1087 -60.85 18.45 -38.67
C TYR A 1087 -60.56 19.90 -38.27
N LYS A 1088 -60.38 20.78 -39.25
CA LYS A 1088 -60.34 22.24 -39.05
C LYS A 1088 -61.12 22.93 -40.14
N THR A 1089 -61.99 23.86 -39.76
CA THR A 1089 -62.84 24.61 -40.68
C THR A 1089 -62.31 26.03 -40.85
N VAL A 1090 -62.56 26.66 -42.00
CA VAL A 1090 -62.41 28.11 -42.20
C VAL A 1090 -63.70 28.68 -42.78
N ARG A 1091 -64.10 29.87 -42.31
CA ARG A 1091 -65.37 30.52 -42.67
C ARG A 1091 -65.09 31.96 -43.14
N PHE A 1092 -65.47 32.29 -44.37
CA PHE A 1092 -65.12 33.60 -44.94
C PHE A 1092 -65.96 34.78 -44.39
N THR A 1093 -67.05 34.53 -43.65
CA THR A 1093 -67.74 35.59 -42.90
C THR A 1093 -67.20 35.80 -41.48
N ASP A 1094 -66.49 34.82 -40.91
CA ASP A 1094 -65.88 34.92 -39.59
C ASP A 1094 -64.55 35.69 -39.68
N LYS A 1095 -64.62 36.97 -39.37
CA LYS A 1095 -63.47 37.90 -39.39
C LYS A 1095 -62.86 38.12 -38.01
N GLU A 1096 -63.38 37.44 -36.98
CA GLU A 1096 -62.86 37.52 -35.62
C GLU A 1096 -61.82 36.41 -35.40
N ASN A 1097 -62.05 35.21 -35.95
CA ASN A 1097 -61.16 34.06 -35.79
C ASN A 1097 -60.19 33.80 -36.95
N TYR A 1098 -60.43 34.36 -38.15
CA TYR A 1098 -59.62 34.08 -39.34
C TYR A 1098 -59.01 35.31 -40.00
N THR A 1099 -57.77 35.18 -40.48
CA THR A 1099 -57.08 36.25 -41.20
C THR A 1099 -57.41 36.19 -42.70
N LEU A 1100 -58.35 37.05 -43.13
CA LEU A 1100 -58.69 37.28 -44.55
C LEU A 1100 -57.79 38.38 -45.15
N LYS A 1101 -57.09 38.07 -46.24
CA LYS A 1101 -56.26 39.00 -47.02
C LYS A 1101 -56.62 38.91 -48.51
N GLU A 1102 -56.24 39.91 -49.29
CA GLU A 1102 -56.19 39.75 -50.74
C GLU A 1102 -54.95 38.94 -51.14
N THR A 1103 -55.00 38.22 -52.25
CA THR A 1103 -53.80 37.59 -52.83
C THR A 1103 -52.82 38.64 -53.35
N GLU A 1104 -51.54 38.30 -53.51
CA GLU A 1104 -50.49 39.24 -53.93
C GLU A 1104 -50.73 39.86 -55.33
N ASP A 1105 -51.45 39.15 -56.20
CA ASP A 1105 -51.90 39.60 -57.51
C ASP A 1105 -53.19 40.45 -57.47
N GLY A 1106 -53.88 40.51 -56.33
CA GLY A 1106 -55.14 41.22 -56.14
C GLY A 1106 -56.37 40.56 -56.79
N GLU A 1107 -56.25 39.36 -57.35
CA GLU A 1107 -57.35 38.68 -58.08
C GLU A 1107 -58.22 37.75 -57.20
N GLY A 1108 -57.74 37.41 -56.00
CA GLY A 1108 -58.39 36.50 -55.07
C GLY A 1108 -58.41 36.98 -53.62
N TYR A 1109 -59.09 36.20 -52.80
CA TYR A 1109 -59.02 36.28 -51.34
C TYR A 1109 -58.32 35.02 -50.81
N ILE A 1110 -57.43 35.21 -49.85
CA ILE A 1110 -56.83 34.15 -49.05
C ILE A 1110 -57.33 34.26 -47.61
N ILE A 1111 -57.87 33.18 -47.07
CA ILE A 1111 -58.16 33.02 -45.64
C ILE A 1111 -57.22 31.98 -45.06
N SER A 1112 -56.81 32.17 -43.80
CA SER A 1112 -55.73 31.39 -43.19
C SER A 1112 -56.11 31.02 -41.75
N THR A 1113 -55.82 29.79 -41.35
CA THR A 1113 -55.88 29.28 -39.97
C THR A 1113 -54.57 28.58 -39.64
N SER A 1114 -54.18 28.56 -38.37
CA SER A 1114 -52.96 27.89 -37.91
C SER A 1114 -53.29 26.88 -36.83
N ILE A 1115 -52.56 25.77 -36.83
CA ILE A 1115 -52.54 24.79 -35.76
C ILE A 1115 -51.12 24.81 -35.20
N LYS A 1116 -50.98 25.27 -33.95
CA LYS A 1116 -49.72 25.26 -33.20
C LYS A 1116 -49.64 24.01 -32.32
N ASN A 1117 -48.50 23.81 -31.65
CA ASN A 1117 -48.29 22.75 -30.67
C ASN A 1117 -48.56 21.34 -31.23
N LEU A 1118 -48.24 21.14 -32.51
CA LEU A 1118 -48.23 19.83 -33.14
C LEU A 1118 -47.03 19.02 -32.64
N THR A 1119 -47.26 17.73 -32.43
CA THR A 1119 -46.25 16.76 -32.00
C THR A 1119 -45.42 16.23 -33.18
N LYS A 1120 -44.38 15.42 -32.89
CA LYS A 1120 -43.81 14.53 -33.90
C LYS A 1120 -44.89 13.62 -34.49
N GLY A 1121 -44.84 13.37 -35.79
CA GLY A 1121 -45.93 12.72 -36.49
C GLY A 1121 -45.92 12.84 -38.00
N TYR A 1122 -46.71 11.99 -38.64
CA TYR A 1122 -47.06 12.13 -40.04
C TYR A 1122 -48.48 12.65 -40.21
N TYR A 1123 -48.64 13.70 -41.00
CA TYR A 1123 -49.92 14.38 -41.21
C TYR A 1123 -50.28 14.38 -42.69
N VAL A 1124 -51.55 14.14 -43.02
CA VAL A 1124 -52.08 14.31 -44.39
C VAL A 1124 -53.27 15.25 -44.36
N VAL A 1125 -53.09 16.44 -44.93
CA VAL A 1125 -54.14 17.46 -45.05
C VAL A 1125 -54.86 17.30 -46.40
N SER A 1126 -56.18 17.24 -46.34
CA SER A 1126 -57.08 17.13 -47.48
C SER A 1126 -58.27 18.06 -47.29
N GLU A 1127 -58.89 18.52 -48.37
CA GLU A 1127 -60.13 19.29 -48.29
C GLU A 1127 -61.34 18.39 -48.50
N LEU A 1128 -62.36 18.51 -47.63
CA LEU A 1128 -63.63 17.85 -47.83
C LEU A 1128 -64.43 18.52 -48.95
N SER A 1129 -65.14 17.72 -49.74
CA SER A 1129 -66.01 18.19 -50.82
C SER A 1129 -67.00 19.24 -50.29
N THR A 1130 -66.80 20.48 -50.69
CA THR A 1130 -67.58 21.64 -50.24
C THR A 1130 -68.59 22.04 -51.31
N MET A 1131 -69.87 22.17 -50.94
CA MET A 1131 -70.95 22.44 -51.90
C MET A 1131 -70.68 23.69 -52.76
N GLY A 1132 -70.83 23.55 -54.08
CA GLY A 1132 -70.68 24.64 -55.04
C GLY A 1132 -69.22 25.04 -55.35
N TYR A 1133 -68.21 24.36 -54.79
CA TYR A 1133 -66.81 24.62 -55.09
C TYR A 1133 -66.10 23.38 -55.64
N LYS A 1134 -65.12 23.61 -56.52
CA LYS A 1134 -64.22 22.58 -57.03
C LYS A 1134 -62.80 22.89 -56.56
N LEU A 1135 -62.14 21.89 -55.97
CA LEU A 1135 -60.70 21.96 -55.68
C LEU A 1135 -59.92 21.87 -57.00
N ASP A 1136 -59.18 22.92 -57.33
CA ASP A 1136 -58.38 23.00 -58.54
C ASP A 1136 -56.92 22.66 -58.27
N ASP A 1137 -56.35 23.22 -57.20
CA ASP A 1137 -54.93 23.06 -56.90
C ASP A 1137 -54.60 23.06 -55.41
N VAL A 1138 -53.47 22.44 -55.08
CA VAL A 1138 -52.95 22.29 -53.72
C VAL A 1138 -51.45 22.57 -53.76
N LYS A 1139 -50.93 23.32 -52.79
CA LYS A 1139 -49.52 23.69 -52.68
C LYS A 1139 -49.05 23.58 -51.24
N SER A 1140 -47.75 23.34 -51.05
CA SER A 1140 -47.13 23.27 -49.74
C SER A 1140 -45.82 24.04 -49.67
N THR A 1141 -45.49 24.58 -48.48
CA THR A 1141 -44.16 25.13 -48.17
C THR A 1141 -43.68 24.64 -46.80
N GLY A 1142 -42.38 24.77 -46.54
CA GLY A 1142 -41.72 24.25 -45.33
C GLY A 1142 -40.96 22.95 -45.63
N SER A 1143 -39.85 22.73 -44.93
CA SER A 1143 -38.89 21.63 -45.20
C SER A 1143 -39.47 20.23 -44.99
N PHE A 1144 -40.58 20.13 -44.26
CA PHE A 1144 -41.22 18.87 -43.86
C PHE A 1144 -42.47 18.52 -44.68
N ALA A 1145 -42.87 19.38 -45.64
CA ALA A 1145 -44.15 19.29 -46.35
C ALA A 1145 -43.98 19.01 -47.85
N LYS A 1146 -44.82 18.11 -48.38
CA LYS A 1146 -44.85 17.70 -49.78
C LYS A 1146 -46.28 17.69 -50.32
N THR A 1147 -46.46 18.24 -51.52
CA THR A 1147 -47.75 18.17 -52.23
C THR A 1147 -47.88 16.83 -52.97
N ASN A 1148 -49.05 16.18 -52.84
CA ASN A 1148 -49.43 15.01 -53.62
C ASN A 1148 -50.51 15.42 -54.63
N GLU A 1149 -50.09 15.74 -55.85
CA GLU A 1149 -50.98 16.29 -56.90
C GLU A 1149 -52.08 15.30 -57.35
N ASN A 1150 -51.81 13.99 -57.28
CA ASN A 1150 -52.75 12.94 -57.71
C ASN A 1150 -53.95 12.85 -56.76
N ASN A 1151 -53.70 12.90 -55.45
CA ASN A 1151 -54.73 12.82 -54.42
C ASN A 1151 -55.24 14.21 -53.97
N LYS A 1152 -54.61 15.29 -54.45
CA LYS A 1152 -54.84 16.68 -54.04
C LYS A 1152 -54.76 16.84 -52.51
N THR A 1153 -53.66 16.35 -51.93
CA THR A 1153 -53.36 16.43 -50.50
C THR A 1153 -51.98 17.06 -50.23
N VAL A 1154 -51.76 17.50 -48.99
CA VAL A 1154 -50.43 17.87 -48.47
C VAL A 1154 -50.02 16.86 -47.42
N GLU A 1155 -48.87 16.22 -47.63
CA GLU A 1155 -48.24 15.25 -46.75
C GLU A 1155 -47.12 15.96 -45.95
N ILE A 1156 -47.12 15.83 -44.62
CA ILE A 1156 -46.16 16.52 -43.74
C ILE A 1156 -45.57 15.50 -42.76
N SER A 1157 -44.26 15.53 -42.56
CA SER A 1157 -43.55 14.58 -41.69
C SER A 1157 -42.68 15.32 -40.68
N PHE A 1158 -43.24 15.67 -39.52
CA PHE A 1158 -42.48 16.27 -38.42
C PHE A 1158 -41.78 15.18 -37.63
N LYS A 1159 -40.44 15.20 -37.65
CA LYS A 1159 -39.60 14.14 -37.09
C LYS A 1159 -38.21 14.66 -36.70
N ASP A 1160 -37.59 14.03 -35.70
CA ASP A 1160 -36.25 14.35 -35.21
C ASP A 1160 -35.26 13.18 -35.32
N ASN A 1161 -35.73 12.01 -35.79
CA ASN A 1161 -34.99 10.75 -35.84
C ASN A 1161 -34.65 10.20 -34.44
N ASN A 1162 -35.48 10.52 -33.44
CA ASN A 1162 -35.31 10.21 -32.02
C ASN A 1162 -33.94 10.69 -31.47
N LYS A 1163 -33.51 11.90 -31.87
CA LYS A 1163 -32.22 12.51 -31.52
C LYS A 1163 -32.35 14.01 -31.26
N PRO A 1164 -31.38 14.62 -30.53
CA PRO A 1164 -31.28 16.07 -30.44
C PRO A 1164 -31.22 16.74 -31.82
N LEU A 1165 -31.96 17.82 -31.95
CA LEU A 1165 -31.94 18.73 -33.09
C LEU A 1165 -30.69 19.62 -33.03
N ASP A 1166 -30.00 19.77 -34.16
CA ASP A 1166 -28.88 20.71 -34.30
C ASP A 1166 -29.40 22.10 -34.72
N GLY A 1167 -28.91 23.14 -34.06
CA GLY A 1167 -29.33 24.53 -34.23
C GLY A 1167 -29.92 25.17 -32.97
N ASN A 1168 -30.08 26.50 -33.00
CA ASN A 1168 -30.68 27.24 -31.90
C ASN A 1168 -32.22 27.09 -31.90
N TYR A 1169 -32.80 26.97 -30.70
CA TYR A 1169 -34.23 26.84 -30.45
C TYR A 1169 -35.11 27.82 -31.26
N GLU A 1170 -34.79 29.12 -31.28
CA GLU A 1170 -35.60 30.11 -32.00
C GLU A 1170 -35.67 29.87 -33.52
N ASP A 1171 -34.63 29.29 -34.11
CA ASP A 1171 -34.60 28.96 -35.53
C ASP A 1171 -35.25 27.60 -35.79
N LEU A 1172 -35.12 26.65 -34.87
CA LEU A 1172 -35.83 25.37 -34.91
C LEU A 1172 -37.36 25.55 -34.84
N CYS A 1173 -37.85 26.42 -33.95
CA CYS A 1173 -39.26 26.82 -33.88
C CYS A 1173 -39.79 27.42 -35.20
N ARG A 1174 -38.93 28.01 -36.03
CA ARG A 1174 -39.30 28.52 -37.37
C ARG A 1174 -39.20 27.42 -38.43
N SER A 1175 -38.17 26.57 -38.38
CA SER A 1175 -37.95 25.52 -39.38
C SER A 1175 -38.99 24.41 -39.30
N TYR A 1176 -39.46 24.07 -38.09
CA TYR A 1176 -40.53 23.10 -37.85
C TYR A 1176 -41.94 23.69 -38.07
N SER A 1177 -42.08 24.42 -39.18
CA SER A 1177 -43.36 24.91 -39.70
C SER A 1177 -43.64 24.37 -41.10
N ALA A 1178 -44.92 24.18 -41.39
CA ALA A 1178 -45.42 23.77 -42.70
C ALA A 1178 -46.62 24.62 -43.11
N THR A 1179 -46.81 24.81 -44.41
CA THR A 1179 -48.05 25.39 -44.96
C THR A 1179 -48.74 24.43 -45.90
N ALA A 1180 -50.07 24.38 -45.84
CA ALA A 1180 -50.92 23.68 -46.79
C ALA A 1180 -51.91 24.67 -47.40
N LYS A 1181 -51.84 24.89 -48.71
CA LYS A 1181 -52.59 25.91 -49.44
C LYS A 1181 -53.51 25.29 -50.49
N PHE A 1182 -54.81 25.44 -50.31
CA PHE A 1182 -55.85 24.90 -51.19
C PHE A 1182 -56.46 26.01 -52.05
N ILE A 1183 -56.68 25.75 -53.33
CA ILE A 1183 -57.14 26.74 -54.33
C ILE A 1183 -58.38 26.20 -55.04
N ASN A 1184 -59.50 26.93 -54.98
CA ASN A 1184 -60.75 26.52 -55.59
C ASN A 1184 -61.37 27.60 -56.48
N SER A 1185 -62.14 27.13 -57.46
CA SER A 1185 -63.12 27.88 -58.22
C SER A 1185 -64.55 27.45 -57.84
N MET A 1186 -65.52 28.31 -58.12
CA MET A 1186 -66.94 27.97 -57.95
C MET A 1186 -67.44 27.12 -59.13
N ASN A 1187 -68.08 25.98 -58.82
CA ASN A 1187 -68.73 25.13 -59.82
C ASN A 1187 -70.25 25.40 -59.83
N HIS A 1188 -70.78 25.84 -60.96
CA HIS A 1188 -72.10 26.48 -61.03
C HIS A 1188 -73.09 25.73 -61.94
N SER A 1189 -73.60 24.59 -61.47
CA SER A 1189 -74.63 23.82 -62.20
C SER A 1189 -75.86 23.40 -61.40
N GLU A 1190 -75.83 23.32 -60.06
CA GLU A 1190 -76.98 22.83 -59.25
C GLU A 1190 -77.25 23.71 -58.02
N LYS A 1191 -78.52 23.76 -57.60
CA LYS A 1191 -78.95 24.45 -56.37
C LYS A 1191 -78.56 23.60 -55.15
N PRO A 1192 -78.14 24.21 -54.03
CA PRO A 1192 -78.03 23.49 -52.77
C PRO A 1192 -79.41 22.97 -52.32
N THR A 1193 -79.48 21.71 -51.89
CA THR A 1193 -80.60 21.14 -51.13
C THR A 1193 -80.21 20.96 -49.66
N ASP A 1194 -81.17 21.18 -48.74
CA ASP A 1194 -80.95 21.22 -47.28
C ASP A 1194 -80.41 19.91 -46.66
N THR A 1195 -80.27 18.83 -47.44
CA THR A 1195 -79.69 17.55 -47.03
C THR A 1195 -78.18 17.46 -47.16
N ASP A 1196 -77.56 18.35 -47.96
CA ASP A 1196 -76.20 18.14 -48.47
C ASP A 1196 -75.15 19.05 -47.80
N ALA A 1197 -75.61 20.02 -46.99
CA ALA A 1197 -74.78 20.64 -45.99
C ALA A 1197 -74.52 19.60 -44.89
N VAL A 1198 -73.35 18.96 -44.94
CA VAL A 1198 -72.94 17.97 -43.92
C VAL A 1198 -72.85 18.67 -42.57
N LYS A 1199 -73.94 18.60 -41.80
CA LYS A 1199 -73.86 18.61 -40.34
C LYS A 1199 -73.01 17.41 -39.98
N ASN A 1200 -71.71 17.62 -39.76
CA ASN A 1200 -70.83 16.61 -39.21
C ASN A 1200 -71.42 16.20 -37.87
N THR A 1201 -72.13 15.07 -37.88
CA THR A 1201 -72.74 14.47 -36.70
C THR A 1201 -71.79 13.35 -36.33
N PHE A 1202 -70.85 13.68 -35.45
CA PHE A 1202 -69.72 12.82 -35.14
C PHE A 1202 -70.19 11.65 -34.26
N ASP A 1203 -70.29 10.47 -34.85
CA ASP A 1203 -70.67 9.25 -34.14
C ASP A 1203 -69.42 8.60 -33.53
N LEU A 1204 -69.15 8.92 -32.27
CA LEU A 1204 -68.02 8.39 -31.52
C LEU A 1204 -68.37 7.01 -30.94
N GLY A 1205 -68.13 5.98 -31.76
CA GLY A 1205 -68.13 4.58 -31.33
C GLY A 1205 -66.98 4.28 -30.35
N GLY A 1206 -67.16 4.63 -29.09
CA GLY A 1206 -66.18 4.44 -28.03
C GLY A 1206 -66.35 5.51 -26.95
N SER A 1207 -66.47 5.10 -25.69
CA SER A 1207 -66.82 5.96 -24.56
C SER A 1207 -65.76 7.02 -24.26
N ALA A 1208 -65.88 8.19 -24.88
CA ALA A 1208 -65.26 9.44 -24.46
C ALA A 1208 -66.27 10.27 -23.65
N SER A 1209 -65.87 10.73 -22.46
CA SER A 1209 -66.70 11.62 -21.64
C SER A 1209 -66.58 13.07 -22.11
N SER A 1210 -67.73 13.70 -22.40
CA SER A 1210 -67.94 15.06 -22.93
C SER A 1210 -67.80 15.23 -24.45
N THR A 1211 -68.71 16.03 -25.01
CA THR A 1211 -68.99 16.16 -26.45
C THR A 1211 -68.69 17.57 -26.97
N GLU A 1212 -67.63 18.21 -26.47
CA GLU A 1212 -67.29 19.62 -26.80
C GLU A 1212 -66.25 19.76 -27.93
N ILE A 1213 -65.55 18.67 -28.28
CA ILE A 1213 -64.26 18.67 -29.01
C ILE A 1213 -64.41 18.68 -30.56
N VAL A 1214 -65.30 19.48 -31.17
CA VAL A 1214 -65.54 19.38 -32.64
C VAL A 1214 -65.68 20.66 -33.49
N ASP A 1215 -65.33 21.81 -32.94
CA ASP A 1215 -64.76 22.93 -33.72
C ASP A 1215 -63.70 23.62 -32.82
N ASN A 1216 -62.61 22.90 -32.52
CA ASN A 1216 -61.66 23.32 -31.48
C ASN A 1216 -60.78 24.50 -31.92
N ASP A 1217 -61.03 25.66 -31.31
CA ASP A 1217 -60.20 26.87 -31.40
C ASP A 1217 -59.15 26.97 -30.26
N GLY A 1218 -59.10 26.00 -29.34
CA GLY A 1218 -58.09 25.91 -28.28
C GLY A 1218 -56.79 25.23 -28.72
N GLU A 1219 -55.70 26.00 -28.89
CA GLU A 1219 -54.37 25.47 -29.28
C GLU A 1219 -53.80 24.42 -28.30
N ASN A 1220 -54.19 24.46 -27.02
CA ASN A 1220 -53.75 23.50 -26.00
C ASN A 1220 -54.39 22.11 -26.14
N GLU A 1221 -55.58 22.00 -26.74
CA GLU A 1221 -56.34 20.74 -26.74
C GLU A 1221 -55.80 19.74 -27.76
N TYR A 1222 -55.29 20.23 -28.91
CA TYR A 1222 -54.60 19.40 -29.89
C TYR A 1222 -53.34 18.73 -29.31
N ARG A 1223 -52.55 19.45 -28.49
CA ARG A 1223 -51.33 18.91 -27.87
C ARG A 1223 -51.65 17.70 -26.99
N VAL A 1224 -52.57 17.86 -26.04
CA VAL A 1224 -52.93 16.80 -25.08
C VAL A 1224 -53.52 15.59 -25.81
N TYR A 1225 -54.42 15.82 -26.76
CA TYR A 1225 -55.05 14.76 -27.55
C TYR A 1225 -54.04 13.96 -28.39
N LEU A 1226 -53.13 14.65 -29.10
CA LEU A 1226 -52.12 13.99 -29.93
C LEU A 1226 -51.10 13.20 -29.09
N ILE A 1227 -50.72 13.69 -27.91
CA ILE A 1227 -49.81 12.97 -27.00
C ILE A 1227 -50.45 11.69 -26.46
N ASP A 1228 -51.72 11.75 -26.04
CA ASP A 1228 -52.50 10.57 -25.63
C ASP A 1228 -52.56 9.50 -26.73
N ILE A 1229 -52.74 9.92 -28.00
CA ILE A 1229 -52.70 9.01 -29.16
C ILE A 1229 -51.30 8.40 -29.35
N ILE A 1230 -50.21 9.16 -29.25
CA ILE A 1230 -48.85 8.61 -29.40
C ILE A 1230 -48.59 7.57 -28.31
N ASN A 1231 -48.99 7.83 -27.07
CA ASN A 1231 -48.83 6.89 -25.95
C ASN A 1231 -49.58 5.59 -26.22
N LYS A 1232 -50.89 5.65 -26.47
CA LYS A 1232 -51.72 4.47 -26.80
C LYS A 1232 -51.28 3.73 -28.06
N ALA A 1233 -50.63 4.41 -29.00
CA ALA A 1233 -50.07 3.79 -30.20
C ALA A 1233 -48.76 3.04 -29.97
N ASN A 1234 -47.95 3.48 -29.00
CA ASN A 1234 -46.64 2.90 -28.67
C ASN A 1234 -46.66 1.98 -27.43
N GLU A 1235 -47.79 1.86 -26.72
CA GLU A 1235 -48.01 0.83 -25.71
C GLU A 1235 -47.86 -0.56 -26.33
N LYS A 1236 -46.93 -1.37 -25.80
CA LYS A 1236 -46.87 -2.79 -26.12
C LYS A 1236 -48.11 -3.47 -25.55
N VAL A 1237 -48.91 -4.07 -26.43
CA VAL A 1237 -49.98 -4.98 -26.00
C VAL A 1237 -49.30 -6.22 -25.41
N GLU A 1238 -49.31 -6.33 -24.08
CA GLU A 1238 -49.05 -7.60 -23.40
C GLU A 1238 -50.14 -8.60 -23.82
N ASN A 1239 -49.72 -9.73 -24.41
CA ASN A 1239 -50.56 -10.86 -24.80
C ASN A 1239 -50.32 -12.04 -23.86
#